data_AF-A0A9P8W002-F1
#
_entry.id   AF-A0A9P8W002-F1
#
_cell.length_a   1.000
_cell.length_b   1.000
_cell.length_c   1.000
_cell.angle_alpha   90.00
_cell.angle_beta   90.00
_cell.angle_gamma   90.00
#
_symmetry.space_group_name_H-M   'P 1'
#
loop_
_entity.id
_entity.type
_entity.pdbx_description
1 polymer ?
#
loop_
_entity_poly.entity_id
_entity_poly.type
_entity_poly.pdbx_seq_one_letter_code
_entity_poly.pdbx_strand_id
1 'polypeptide(L)'
;MDLQQTFQQLGIDAEDMPSVLLGIAIEAYEKFQETGDVSDIHLAVKAAQLSLMIIPDTSPHLTSHLNNLGLFLGSRYERTGEMADLEDAIGIARQAVDSTPDNHPDRAAYLNNLGNKLESRYERTGEMADLEEAISLARQAVNSTPDDHPDWAACLSNLGNKLRLRYERTDEIVDLEEAIRLARQAVDSTPDNHPRRAGLLNNLGSKLEGRYQRTGEMTNIDEAIRLARQAVDSIPSDHPDRVAWLSNLGIKLDLRYQQTSKMADLDEAICLVRQAVDSTPDNHHDRAARLNNLGVFLERRYERTGEMADLEEAIRLARQAVGLTPGDHTDRAAWLNNLGLFLKRRYERTGEMVDLEEAIGIARQAVDSTPDDHPNRAAWLNSLGNLLERRDEWTGEMVDLEEAIGIARQAVDLTPDDHPERAARLNSLGAFLMRRYERTGKMTNLEEAIGIARQVVDSTPDDHPNRVAWLNSLGVFLELRYERTDLEEASSNLEDAWHCQTAIPFWRVRAGARCLRLLAPQHKTDIAIGLGKNIIDLLPSVNTKLLDRTDQQFVISTFSGVAADLCAFLLQSNQPADALRYLEKGRAVIIGQLVDAHSDLSILEQQHPDIARRYQRLRDEVNTPLRQVEQGTIQAQLRIRRLEALAELDACIREIRGTAGHERFMLGQEMAEMQECAAGGSIVVVNITILRSDAIIVSPTAIKSLV
;
A
#
# COMPACT_ATOMS: atom_id res chain seq x y z
N MET A 1 45.59 19.67 35.95
CA MET A 1 46.79 20.29 35.37
C MET A 1 46.33 21.65 34.87
N ASP A 2 46.92 22.73 35.36
CA ASP A 2 46.45 24.08 35.06
C ASP A 2 46.66 24.35 33.56
N LEU A 3 45.54 24.55 32.83
CA LEU A 3 45.55 24.70 31.38
C LEU A 3 46.44 25.89 30.98
N GLN A 4 46.37 26.99 31.74
CA GLN A 4 47.23 28.16 31.54
C GLN A 4 48.72 27.82 31.63
N GLN A 5 49.10 26.98 32.58
CA GLN A 5 50.50 26.57 32.79
C GLN A 5 51.02 25.70 31.63
N THR A 6 50.16 24.89 31.03
CA THR A 6 50.50 24.01 29.90
C THR A 6 50.63 24.79 28.60
N PHE A 7 49.73 25.75 28.36
CA PHE A 7 49.78 26.64 27.19
C PHE A 7 50.93 27.66 27.29
N GLN A 8 51.24 28.16 28.49
CA GLN A 8 52.46 28.96 28.72
C GLN A 8 53.74 28.19 28.40
N GLN A 9 53.82 26.89 28.71
CA GLN A 9 54.96 26.05 28.35
C GLN A 9 55.09 25.80 26.84
N LEU A 10 54.00 25.93 26.10
CA LEU A 10 53.93 25.82 24.64
C LEU A 10 54.11 27.16 23.90
N GLY A 11 54.28 28.27 24.64
CA GLY A 11 54.49 29.60 24.07
C GLY A 11 53.25 30.21 23.41
N ILE A 12 52.05 29.78 23.82
CA ILE A 12 50.78 30.31 23.32
C ILE A 12 50.30 31.40 24.28
N ASP A 13 50.03 32.59 23.74
CA ASP A 13 49.54 33.72 24.51
C ASP A 13 48.13 33.46 25.05
N ALA A 14 47.83 34.03 26.22
CA ALA A 14 46.58 33.76 26.90
C ALA A 14 45.34 34.23 26.11
N GLU A 15 45.51 35.21 25.23
CA GLU A 15 44.46 35.74 24.35
C GLU A 15 44.14 34.79 23.17
N ASP A 16 45.08 33.95 22.75
CA ASP A 16 44.92 33.02 21.62
C ASP A 16 44.40 31.64 22.06
N MET A 17 44.46 31.32 23.36
CA MET A 17 44.01 30.04 23.92
C MET A 17 42.59 29.61 23.50
N PRO A 18 41.56 30.48 23.51
CA PRO A 18 40.21 30.08 23.09
C PRO A 18 40.17 29.61 21.63
N SER A 19 40.85 30.31 20.73
CA SER A 19 40.88 29.97 19.30
C SER A 19 41.66 28.69 19.02
N VAL A 20 42.76 28.44 19.74
CA VAL A 20 43.50 27.17 19.63
C VAL A 20 42.65 25.99 20.09
N LEU A 21 41.94 26.12 21.21
CA LEU A 21 41.03 25.08 21.69
C LEU A 21 39.87 24.83 20.72
N LEU A 22 39.34 25.87 20.09
CA LEU A 22 38.32 25.72 19.06
C LEU A 22 38.87 25.01 17.81
N GLY A 23 40.10 25.33 17.40
CA GLY A 23 40.78 24.64 16.30
C GLY A 23 40.93 23.13 16.54
N ILE A 24 41.37 22.76 17.75
CA ILE A 24 41.42 21.34 18.17
C ILE A 24 40.03 20.70 18.14
N ALA A 25 39.01 21.44 18.56
CA ALA A 25 37.64 20.93 18.55
C ALA A 25 37.14 20.65 17.12
N ILE A 26 37.41 21.56 16.19
CA ILE A 26 37.04 21.42 14.77
C ILE A 26 37.80 20.26 14.12
N GLU A 27 39.12 20.15 14.34
CA GLU A 27 39.93 19.05 13.78
C GLU A 27 39.46 17.68 14.30
N ALA A 28 39.16 17.59 15.60
CA ALA A 28 38.58 16.38 16.18
C ALA A 28 37.20 16.06 15.59
N TYR A 29 36.38 17.09 15.31
CA TYR A 29 35.07 16.91 14.69
C TYR A 29 35.18 16.47 13.22
N GLU A 30 36.08 17.04 12.44
CA GLU A 30 36.35 16.62 11.06
C GLU A 30 36.79 15.14 11.01
N LYS A 31 37.70 14.76 11.91
CA LYS A 31 38.11 13.36 12.06
C LYS A 31 36.96 12.45 12.48
N PHE A 32 36.05 12.92 13.34
CA PHE A 32 34.82 12.19 13.65
C PHE A 32 33.92 12.02 12.42
N GLN A 33 33.75 13.04 11.57
CA GLN A 33 32.96 12.93 10.34
C GLN A 33 33.55 11.89 9.36
N GLU A 34 34.86 11.77 9.31
CA GLU A 34 35.55 10.77 8.47
C GLU A 34 35.47 9.34 9.04
N THR A 35 35.59 9.19 10.36
CA THR A 35 35.82 7.88 11.00
C THR A 35 34.61 7.31 11.76
N GLY A 36 33.69 8.18 12.20
CA GLY A 36 32.58 7.84 13.08
C GLY A 36 32.99 7.44 14.52
N ASP A 37 34.25 7.65 14.91
CA ASP A 37 34.77 7.26 16.23
C ASP A 37 34.24 8.17 17.35
N VAL A 38 33.54 7.57 18.30
CA VAL A 38 32.90 8.27 19.42
C VAL A 38 33.95 9.01 20.30
N SER A 39 35.20 8.54 20.34
CA SER A 39 36.27 9.22 21.09
C SER A 39 36.63 10.58 20.49
N ASP A 40 36.52 10.75 19.17
CA ASP A 40 36.82 12.01 18.48
C ASP A 40 35.73 13.06 18.73
N ILE A 41 34.44 12.68 18.73
CA ILE A 41 33.35 13.60 19.09
C ILE A 41 33.38 13.98 20.58
N HIS A 42 33.80 13.06 21.46
CA HIS A 42 34.04 13.40 22.87
C HIS A 42 35.15 14.45 23.04
N LEU A 43 36.24 14.32 22.27
CA LEU A 43 37.33 15.29 22.27
C LEU A 43 36.86 16.64 21.74
N ALA A 44 36.12 16.65 20.62
CA ALA A 44 35.56 17.86 20.03
C ALA A 44 34.69 18.65 21.01
N VAL A 45 33.72 17.98 21.65
CA VAL A 45 32.84 18.61 22.65
C VAL A 45 33.66 19.14 23.83
N LYS A 46 34.60 18.35 24.36
CA LYS A 46 35.41 18.77 25.52
C LYS A 46 36.29 19.97 25.21
N ALA A 47 36.93 20.00 24.04
CA ALA A 47 37.77 21.12 23.61
C ALA A 47 36.93 22.39 23.38
N ALA A 48 35.75 22.27 22.78
CA ALA A 48 34.82 23.39 22.60
C ALA A 48 34.25 23.92 23.92
N GLN A 49 33.93 23.06 24.89
CA GLN A 49 33.52 23.47 26.24
C GLN A 49 34.63 24.25 26.95
N LEU A 50 35.87 23.75 26.90
CA LEU A 50 37.02 24.43 27.50
C LEU A 50 37.28 25.78 26.84
N SER A 51 37.15 25.86 25.51
CA SER A 51 37.25 27.11 24.76
C SER A 51 36.21 28.14 25.23
N LEU A 52 34.96 27.71 25.41
CA LEU A 52 33.86 28.56 25.85
C LEU A 52 34.02 29.03 27.32
N MET A 53 34.67 28.24 28.18
CA MET A 53 34.93 28.63 29.57
C MET A 53 35.92 29.79 29.71
N ILE A 54 36.79 30.00 28.72
CA ILE A 54 37.88 30.98 28.80
C ILE A 54 37.73 32.15 27.83
N ILE A 55 36.82 32.06 26.86
CA ILE A 55 36.53 33.17 25.95
C ILE A 55 35.78 34.28 26.71
N PRO A 56 36.19 35.56 26.61
CA PRO A 56 35.48 36.65 27.25
C PRO A 56 34.07 36.84 26.66
N ASP A 57 33.08 37.15 27.50
CA ASP A 57 31.70 37.43 27.07
C ASP A 57 31.60 38.60 26.07
N THR A 58 32.58 39.50 26.08
CA THR A 58 32.66 40.64 25.16
C THR A 58 33.33 40.30 23.82
N SER A 59 33.77 39.06 23.62
CA SER A 59 34.45 38.63 22.40
C SER A 59 33.48 38.61 21.21
N PRO A 60 33.86 39.18 20.06
CA PRO A 60 33.05 39.08 18.83
C PRO A 60 32.96 37.64 18.30
N HIS A 61 33.80 36.72 18.79
CA HIS A 61 33.80 35.31 18.39
C HIS A 61 32.98 34.41 19.33
N LEU A 62 32.41 34.94 20.43
CA LEU A 62 31.65 34.14 21.39
C LEU A 62 30.53 33.33 20.71
N THR A 63 29.80 33.94 19.79
CA THR A 63 28.66 33.32 19.10
C THR A 63 29.06 32.16 18.18
N SER A 64 30.24 32.23 17.54
CA SER A 64 30.74 31.12 16.72
C SER A 64 31.21 29.95 17.57
N HIS A 65 31.82 30.21 18.74
CA HIS A 65 32.19 29.18 19.72
C HIS A 65 30.95 28.49 20.29
N LEU A 66 29.90 29.25 20.63
CA LEU A 66 28.61 28.70 21.05
C LEU A 66 27.98 27.84 19.94
N ASN A 67 27.92 28.35 18.71
CA ASN A 67 27.36 27.59 17.59
C ASN A 67 28.10 26.26 17.35
N ASN A 68 29.44 26.27 17.35
CA ASN A 68 30.23 25.05 17.14
C ASN A 68 30.04 24.03 18.27
N LEU A 69 30.02 24.48 19.53
CA LEU A 69 29.71 23.58 20.65
C LEU A 69 28.31 22.98 20.52
N GLY A 70 27.32 23.80 20.16
CA GLY A 70 25.95 23.33 19.89
C GLY A 70 25.92 22.28 18.78
N LEU A 71 26.65 22.48 17.68
CA LEU A 71 26.77 21.49 16.60
C LEU A 71 27.39 20.18 17.11
N PHE A 72 28.52 20.22 17.81
CA PHE A 72 29.21 19.03 18.31
C PHE A 72 28.37 18.23 19.31
N LEU A 73 27.66 18.90 20.21
CA LEU A 73 26.73 18.25 21.14
C LEU A 73 25.57 17.56 20.40
N GLY A 74 25.05 18.19 19.33
CA GLY A 74 24.02 17.58 18.48
C GLY A 74 24.50 16.31 17.79
N SER A 75 25.70 16.34 17.19
CA SER A 75 26.26 15.14 16.55
C SER A 75 26.67 14.06 17.54
N ARG A 76 27.08 14.44 18.76
CA ARG A 76 27.29 13.46 19.83
C ARG A 76 25.98 12.79 20.20
N TYR A 77 24.90 13.57 20.37
CA TYR A 77 23.55 13.05 20.59
C TYR A 77 23.11 12.09 19.48
N GLU A 78 23.29 12.45 18.20
CA GLU A 78 22.94 11.58 17.07
C GLU A 78 23.67 10.23 17.14
N ARG A 79 24.89 10.22 17.72
CA ARG A 79 25.70 9.02 17.85
C ARG A 79 25.43 8.19 19.10
N THR A 80 25.14 8.83 20.23
CA THR A 80 24.99 8.18 21.55
C THR A 80 23.54 7.98 21.96
N GLY A 81 22.62 8.80 21.45
CA GLY A 81 21.22 8.87 21.86
C GLY A 81 20.99 9.53 23.24
N GLU A 82 22.02 10.12 23.86
CA GLU A 82 21.93 10.70 25.20
C GLU A 82 21.15 12.02 25.18
N MET A 83 19.91 12.03 25.65
CA MET A 83 19.02 13.21 25.61
C MET A 83 19.61 14.47 26.27
N ALA A 84 20.47 14.32 27.29
CA ALA A 84 21.14 15.43 27.94
C ALA A 84 22.00 16.25 26.96
N ASP A 85 22.64 15.58 25.99
CA ASP A 85 23.44 16.26 24.95
C ASP A 85 22.56 17.11 24.04
N LEU A 86 21.36 16.63 23.71
CA LEU A 86 20.41 17.37 22.89
C LEU A 86 19.86 18.59 23.65
N GLU A 87 19.53 18.43 24.93
CA GLU A 87 19.09 19.53 25.80
C GLU A 87 20.17 20.61 25.93
N ASP A 88 21.41 20.21 26.19
CA ASP A 88 22.56 21.12 26.25
C ASP A 88 22.80 21.79 24.88
N ALA A 89 22.70 21.04 23.78
CA ALA A 89 22.86 21.59 22.44
C ALA A 89 21.80 22.65 22.11
N ILE A 90 20.54 22.45 22.52
CA ILE A 90 19.45 23.41 22.37
C ILE A 90 19.74 24.66 23.21
N GLY A 91 20.14 24.49 24.48
CA GLY A 91 20.48 25.59 25.37
C GLY A 91 21.61 26.47 24.82
N ILE A 92 22.70 25.85 24.34
CA ILE A 92 23.84 26.55 23.75
C ILE A 92 23.47 27.22 22.41
N ALA A 93 22.72 26.55 21.54
CA ALA A 93 22.28 27.14 20.28
C ALA A 93 21.32 28.33 20.49
N ARG A 94 20.49 28.28 21.55
CA ARG A 94 19.64 29.40 21.96
C ARG A 94 20.47 30.59 22.42
N GLN A 95 21.48 30.37 23.26
CA GLN A 95 22.43 31.43 23.66
C GLN A 95 23.14 32.05 22.46
N ALA A 96 23.53 31.26 21.46
CA ALA A 96 24.14 31.77 20.23
C ALA A 96 23.18 32.70 19.47
N VAL A 97 21.91 32.32 19.33
CA VAL A 97 20.87 33.15 18.69
C VAL A 97 20.60 34.42 19.50
N ASP A 98 20.42 34.31 20.82
CA ASP A 98 20.08 35.47 21.67
C ASP A 98 21.23 36.49 21.74
N SER A 99 22.48 36.02 21.62
CA SER A 99 23.68 36.86 21.64
C SER A 99 24.05 37.45 20.27
N THR A 100 23.33 37.07 19.20
CA THR A 100 23.62 37.50 17.83
C THR A 100 22.61 38.56 17.38
N PRO A 101 23.03 39.80 17.03
CA PRO A 101 22.13 40.85 16.55
C PRO A 101 21.34 40.45 15.30
N ASP A 102 20.13 41.01 15.13
CA ASP A 102 19.22 40.66 14.02
C ASP A 102 19.81 40.85 12.61
N ASN A 103 20.73 41.80 12.45
CA ASN A 103 21.39 42.10 11.18
C ASN A 103 22.73 41.36 10.96
N HIS A 104 23.09 40.43 11.85
CA HIS A 104 24.33 39.68 11.73
C HIS A 104 24.24 38.63 10.59
N PRO A 105 25.24 38.53 9.70
CA PRO A 105 25.22 37.60 8.57
C PRO A 105 24.94 36.14 8.96
N ASP A 106 25.56 35.68 10.06
CA ASP A 106 25.44 34.28 10.50
C ASP A 106 24.17 33.97 11.31
N ARG A 107 23.32 34.97 11.61
CA ARG A 107 22.12 34.74 12.45
C ARG A 107 21.17 33.72 11.83
N ALA A 108 20.99 33.76 10.51
CA ALA A 108 20.14 32.80 9.80
C ALA A 108 20.64 31.36 9.96
N ALA A 109 21.96 31.15 9.94
CA ALA A 109 22.56 29.83 10.17
C ALA A 109 22.32 29.35 11.61
N TYR A 110 22.47 30.23 12.61
CA TYR A 110 22.22 29.89 14.02
C TYR A 110 20.75 29.56 14.29
N LEU A 111 19.82 30.32 13.70
CA LEU A 111 18.38 30.05 13.75
C LEU A 111 18.04 28.67 13.15
N ASN A 112 18.64 28.34 11.99
CA ASN A 112 18.46 27.02 11.37
C ASN A 112 19.00 25.89 12.25
N ASN A 113 20.20 26.04 12.81
CA ASN A 113 20.82 25.03 13.66
C ASN A 113 19.99 24.75 14.91
N LEU A 114 19.47 25.80 15.54
CA LEU A 114 18.56 25.68 16.68
C LEU A 114 17.23 25.03 16.30
N GLY A 115 16.65 25.44 15.17
CA GLY A 115 15.44 24.84 14.64
C GLY A 115 15.60 23.36 14.30
N ASN A 116 16.78 22.91 13.85
CA ASN A 116 17.06 21.49 13.59
C ASN A 116 17.15 20.68 14.90
N LYS A 117 17.73 21.24 15.96
CA LYS A 117 17.79 20.56 17.26
C LYS A 117 16.44 20.42 17.93
N LEU A 118 15.59 21.45 17.82
CA LEU A 118 14.20 21.39 18.26
C LEU A 118 13.40 20.35 17.48
N GLU A 119 13.61 20.25 16.16
CA GLU A 119 13.05 19.16 15.34
C GLU A 119 13.52 17.78 15.82
N SER A 120 14.82 17.60 16.09
CA SER A 120 15.31 16.33 16.66
C SER A 120 14.69 16.01 18.02
N ARG A 121 14.46 17.01 18.89
CA ARG A 121 13.78 16.78 20.17
C ARG A 121 12.32 16.39 19.96
N TYR A 122 11.64 17.09 19.05
CA TYR A 122 10.28 16.76 18.63
C TYR A 122 10.15 15.32 18.13
N GLU A 123 11.08 14.85 17.27
CA GLU A 123 11.05 13.47 16.76
C GLU A 123 11.15 12.42 17.87
N ARG A 124 11.78 12.76 19.01
CA ARG A 124 11.90 11.86 20.16
C ARG A 124 10.75 11.94 21.15
N THR A 125 10.24 13.13 21.41
CA THR A 125 9.26 13.37 22.48
C THR A 125 7.83 13.46 21.95
N GLY A 126 7.66 13.82 20.68
CA GLY A 126 6.37 14.16 20.07
C GLY A 126 5.81 15.51 20.53
N GLU A 127 6.57 16.33 21.27
CA GLU A 127 6.10 17.59 21.83
C GLU A 127 5.92 18.67 20.74
N MET A 128 4.68 18.88 20.29
CA MET A 128 4.36 19.82 19.20
C MET A 128 4.90 21.24 19.38
N ALA A 129 5.07 21.71 20.62
CA ALA A 129 5.65 23.02 20.91
C ALA A 129 7.06 23.20 20.32
N ASP A 130 7.86 22.13 20.28
CA ASP A 130 9.20 22.16 19.70
C ASP A 130 9.17 22.35 18.18
N LEU A 131 8.24 21.65 17.52
CA LEU A 131 8.07 21.76 16.07
C LEU A 131 7.53 23.15 15.69
N GLU A 132 6.57 23.68 16.45
CA GLU A 132 6.04 25.03 16.25
C GLU A 132 7.14 26.09 16.43
N GLU A 133 7.99 25.94 17.45
CA GLU A 133 9.13 26.82 17.65
C GLU A 133 10.14 26.69 16.49
N ALA A 134 10.48 25.46 16.08
CA ALA A 134 11.39 25.21 14.97
C ALA A 134 10.90 25.85 13.66
N ILE A 135 9.59 25.81 13.39
CA ILE A 135 8.97 26.48 12.23
C ILE A 135 9.08 28.01 12.37
N SER A 136 8.83 28.56 13.56
CA SER A 136 8.96 30.00 13.81
C SER A 136 10.39 30.49 13.55
N LEU A 137 11.40 29.76 14.02
CA LEU A 137 12.81 30.09 13.80
C LEU A 137 13.19 29.97 12.32
N ALA A 138 12.73 28.93 11.63
CA ALA A 138 12.98 28.77 10.19
C ALA A 138 12.34 29.90 9.36
N ARG A 139 11.14 30.38 9.75
CA ARG A 139 10.53 31.58 9.14
C ARG A 139 11.37 32.84 9.39
N GLN A 140 11.90 33.01 10.60
CA GLN A 140 12.81 34.12 10.91
C GLN A 140 14.10 34.05 10.08
N ALA A 141 14.68 32.85 9.91
CA ALA A 141 15.87 32.65 9.08
C ALA A 141 15.61 33.02 7.61
N VAL A 142 14.48 32.59 7.04
CA VAL A 142 14.07 32.98 5.67
C VAL A 142 13.89 34.49 5.54
N ASN A 143 13.23 35.14 6.50
CA ASN A 143 12.97 36.58 6.45
C ASN A 143 14.23 37.44 6.65
N SER A 144 15.23 36.91 7.35
CA SER A 144 16.49 37.61 7.64
C SER A 144 17.55 37.39 6.56
N THR A 145 17.33 36.44 5.64
CA THR A 145 18.24 36.12 4.55
C THR A 145 17.75 36.79 3.26
N PRO A 146 18.52 37.69 2.63
CA PRO A 146 18.18 38.27 1.33
C PRO A 146 17.95 37.18 0.26
N ASP A 147 17.06 37.43 -0.70
CA ASP A 147 16.70 36.44 -1.73
C ASP A 147 17.79 36.17 -2.77
N ASP A 148 18.77 37.07 -2.88
CA ASP A 148 19.99 36.91 -3.68
C ASP A 148 21.13 36.20 -2.92
N HIS A 149 20.94 35.88 -1.64
CA HIS A 149 21.95 35.21 -0.82
C HIS A 149 22.03 33.70 -1.14
N PRO A 150 23.23 33.11 -1.27
CA PRO A 150 23.41 31.70 -1.61
C PRO A 150 22.70 30.70 -0.67
N ASP A 151 22.55 31.06 0.61
CA ASP A 151 21.89 30.21 1.60
C ASP A 151 20.37 30.40 1.70
N TRP A 152 19.79 31.35 0.97
CA TRP A 152 18.33 31.57 0.98
C TRP A 152 17.55 30.32 0.57
N ALA A 153 18.02 29.64 -0.48
CA ALA A 153 17.43 28.37 -0.94
C ALA A 153 17.51 27.26 0.13
N ALA A 154 18.57 27.24 0.94
CA ALA A 154 18.71 26.29 2.05
C ALA A 154 17.72 26.60 3.18
N CYS A 155 17.56 27.88 3.55
CA CYS A 155 16.55 28.33 4.52
C CYS A 155 15.13 27.96 4.08
N LEU A 156 14.79 28.17 2.80
CA LEU A 156 13.50 27.79 2.22
C LEU A 156 13.27 26.26 2.28
N SER A 157 14.27 25.47 1.93
CA SER A 157 14.19 24.00 2.00
C SER A 157 13.98 23.51 3.42
N ASN A 158 14.69 24.09 4.39
CA ASN A 158 14.57 23.72 5.81
C ASN A 158 13.18 24.06 6.36
N LEU A 159 12.66 25.26 6.09
CA LEU A 159 11.29 25.63 6.46
C LEU A 159 10.26 24.69 5.82
N GLY A 160 10.43 24.39 4.52
CA GLY A 160 9.57 23.44 3.82
C GLY A 160 9.60 22.03 4.40
N ASN A 161 10.74 21.56 4.91
CA ASN A 161 10.84 20.26 5.56
C ASN A 161 10.08 20.22 6.90
N LYS A 162 10.20 21.28 7.71
CA LYS A 162 9.49 21.39 9.00
C LYS A 162 7.97 21.51 8.82
N LEU A 163 7.52 22.24 7.80
CA LEU A 163 6.10 22.31 7.44
C LEU A 163 5.56 20.96 6.96
N ARG A 164 6.33 20.20 6.17
CA ARG A 164 5.97 18.82 5.82
C ARG A 164 5.84 17.93 7.07
N LEU A 165 6.78 18.04 8.02
CA LEU A 165 6.71 17.27 9.26
C LEU A 165 5.47 17.62 10.10
N ARG A 166 5.07 18.90 10.13
CA ARG A 166 3.82 19.31 10.78
C ARG A 166 2.60 18.75 10.04
N TYR A 167 2.60 18.80 8.71
CA TYR A 167 1.55 18.17 7.89
C TYR A 167 1.40 16.67 8.22
N GLU A 168 2.50 15.92 8.34
CA GLU A 168 2.45 14.48 8.67
C GLU A 168 1.80 14.18 10.03
N ARG A 169 1.62 15.20 10.87
CA ARG A 169 1.17 15.09 12.26
C ARG A 169 -0.21 15.68 12.49
N THR A 170 -0.53 16.76 11.78
CA THR A 170 -1.84 17.43 11.87
C THR A 170 -2.77 17.07 10.72
N ASP A 171 -2.23 16.51 9.63
CA ASP A 171 -2.92 16.24 8.35
C ASP A 171 -3.52 17.53 7.71
N GLU A 172 -2.97 18.70 8.08
CA GLU A 172 -3.37 20.00 7.53
C GLU A 172 -2.69 20.27 6.19
N ILE A 173 -3.41 20.07 5.09
CA ILE A 173 -2.87 20.19 3.72
C ILE A 173 -2.23 21.55 3.40
N VAL A 174 -2.65 22.63 4.08
CA VAL A 174 -2.12 23.98 3.90
C VAL A 174 -0.61 24.03 4.12
N ASP A 175 -0.11 23.25 5.08
CA ASP A 175 1.33 23.18 5.37
C ASP A 175 2.11 22.49 4.27
N LEU A 176 1.54 21.43 3.69
CA LEU A 176 2.13 20.75 2.55
C LEU A 176 2.15 21.64 1.31
N GLU A 177 1.09 22.42 1.09
CA GLU A 177 1.03 23.38 -0.02
C GLU A 177 2.05 24.51 0.14
N GLU A 178 2.20 25.04 1.36
CA GLU A 178 3.25 26.02 1.66
C GLU A 178 4.64 25.41 1.49
N ALA A 179 4.87 24.18 1.96
CA ALA A 179 6.13 23.46 1.80
C ALA A 179 6.50 23.25 0.32
N ILE A 180 5.53 22.93 -0.54
CA ILE A 180 5.74 22.78 -1.99
C ILE A 180 6.07 24.13 -2.62
N ARG A 181 5.35 25.19 -2.25
CA ARG A 181 5.62 26.55 -2.74
C ARG A 181 7.05 27.00 -2.39
N LEU A 182 7.49 26.79 -1.15
CA LEU A 182 8.84 27.12 -0.70
C LEU A 182 9.91 26.28 -1.39
N ALA A 183 9.66 24.98 -1.58
CA ALA A 183 10.59 24.09 -2.30
C ALA A 183 10.72 24.48 -3.78
N ARG A 184 9.63 24.89 -4.44
CA ARG A 184 9.69 25.47 -5.80
C ARG A 184 10.52 26.74 -5.84
N GLN A 185 10.30 27.67 -4.91
CA GLN A 185 11.10 28.89 -4.81
C GLN A 185 12.59 28.61 -4.62
N ALA A 186 12.94 27.63 -3.79
CA ALA A 186 14.33 27.22 -3.58
C ALA A 186 14.97 26.65 -4.85
N VAL A 187 14.23 25.85 -5.62
CA VAL A 187 14.69 25.36 -6.92
C VAL A 187 14.82 26.51 -7.91
N ASP A 188 13.83 27.37 -8.04
CA ASP A 188 13.82 28.46 -9.03
C ASP A 188 14.92 29.50 -8.79
N SER A 189 15.30 29.74 -7.53
CA SER A 189 16.40 30.65 -7.17
C SER A 189 17.80 30.05 -7.30
N THR A 190 17.90 28.73 -7.50
CA THR A 190 19.18 28.02 -7.57
C THR A 190 19.56 27.70 -9.01
N PRO A 191 20.68 28.21 -9.57
CA PRO A 191 21.09 27.95 -10.96
C PRO A 191 21.26 26.47 -11.30
N ASP A 192 21.05 26.10 -12.58
CA ASP A 192 21.07 24.70 -13.05
C ASP A 192 22.37 23.95 -12.75
N ASN A 193 23.51 24.63 -12.75
CA ASN A 193 24.83 24.06 -12.49
C ASN A 193 25.23 24.07 -11.00
N HIS A 194 24.35 24.52 -10.10
CA HIS A 194 24.68 24.64 -8.70
C HIS A 194 24.66 23.27 -8.00
N PRO A 195 25.68 22.90 -7.21
CA PRO A 195 25.79 21.56 -6.60
C PRO A 195 24.59 21.15 -5.74
N ARG A 196 23.98 22.10 -5.03
CA ARG A 196 22.81 21.82 -4.16
C ARG A 196 21.49 21.63 -4.92
N ARG A 197 21.41 21.98 -6.20
CA ARG A 197 20.15 21.97 -6.96
C ARG A 197 19.52 20.58 -7.02
N ALA A 198 20.33 19.55 -7.24
CA ALA A 198 19.83 18.18 -7.35
C ALA A 198 19.15 17.71 -6.04
N GLY A 199 19.70 18.07 -4.88
CA GLY A 199 19.06 17.82 -3.59
C GLY A 199 17.72 18.56 -3.43
N LEU A 200 17.64 19.81 -3.88
CA LEU A 200 16.39 20.59 -3.86
C LEU A 200 15.31 19.98 -4.76
N LEU A 201 15.69 19.49 -5.96
CA LEU A 201 14.79 18.78 -6.86
C LEU A 201 14.23 17.50 -6.23
N ASN A 202 15.08 16.70 -5.57
CA ASN A 202 14.66 15.51 -4.83
C ASN A 202 13.70 15.85 -3.67
N ASN A 203 13.98 16.93 -2.93
CA ASN A 203 13.13 17.40 -1.84
C ASN A 203 11.76 17.89 -2.32
N LEU A 204 11.71 18.60 -3.45
CA LEU A 204 10.45 19.01 -4.08
C LEU A 204 9.68 17.79 -4.58
N GLY A 205 10.34 16.84 -5.25
CA GLY A 205 9.73 15.60 -5.71
C GLY A 205 9.13 14.76 -4.57
N SER A 206 9.74 14.77 -3.39
CA SER A 206 9.21 14.08 -2.20
C SER A 206 7.96 14.75 -1.63
N LYS A 207 7.91 16.09 -1.63
CA LYS A 207 6.69 16.83 -1.22
C LYS A 207 5.53 16.66 -2.21
N LEU A 208 5.83 16.62 -3.50
CA LEU A 208 4.82 16.34 -4.54
C LEU A 208 4.29 14.91 -4.45
N GLU A 209 5.13 13.93 -4.09
CA GLU A 209 4.66 12.58 -3.76
C GLU A 209 3.69 12.59 -2.57
N GLY A 210 4.03 13.29 -1.48
CA GLY A 210 3.11 13.42 -0.34
C GLY A 210 1.78 14.07 -0.73
N ARG A 211 1.80 15.10 -1.58
CA ARG A 211 0.55 15.71 -2.08
C ARG A 211 -0.24 14.76 -2.94
N TYR A 212 0.45 13.99 -3.78
CA TYR A 212 -0.18 12.94 -4.57
C TYR A 212 -0.85 11.89 -3.69
N GLN A 213 -0.16 11.38 -2.66
CA GLN A 213 -0.73 10.43 -1.69
C GLN A 213 -1.97 10.98 -0.97
N ARG A 214 -2.09 12.31 -0.86
CA ARG A 214 -3.24 12.96 -0.26
C ARG A 214 -4.39 13.24 -1.24
N THR A 215 -4.08 13.74 -2.44
CA THR A 215 -5.06 14.27 -3.38
C THR A 215 -5.41 13.32 -4.52
N GLY A 216 -4.54 12.34 -4.82
CA GLY A 216 -4.66 11.43 -5.96
C GLY A 216 -4.38 12.07 -7.32
N GLU A 217 -4.04 13.37 -7.36
CA GLU A 217 -3.82 14.10 -8.60
C GLU A 217 -2.56 13.60 -9.32
N MET A 218 -2.75 12.86 -10.42
CA MET A 218 -1.67 12.25 -11.21
C MET A 218 -0.58 13.23 -11.68
N THR A 219 -0.91 14.50 -11.86
CA THR A 219 0.06 15.55 -12.22
C THR A 219 1.18 15.70 -11.18
N ASN A 220 0.88 15.50 -9.89
CA ASN A 220 1.86 15.61 -8.82
C ASN A 220 2.89 14.46 -8.87
N ILE A 221 2.46 13.21 -9.09
CA ILE A 221 3.39 12.07 -9.20
C ILE A 221 4.20 12.11 -10.49
N ASP A 222 3.60 12.55 -11.61
CA ASP A 222 4.31 12.71 -12.87
C ASP A 222 5.39 13.80 -12.77
N GLU A 223 5.08 14.92 -12.11
CA GLU A 223 6.07 15.96 -11.84
C GLU A 223 7.16 15.47 -10.87
N ALA A 224 6.78 14.74 -9.81
CA ALA A 224 7.73 14.17 -8.86
C ALA A 224 8.74 13.22 -9.52
N ILE A 225 8.27 12.34 -10.42
CA ILE A 225 9.14 11.43 -11.20
C ILE A 225 10.07 12.23 -12.11
N ARG A 226 9.56 13.26 -12.81
CA ARG A 226 10.38 14.11 -13.67
C ARG A 226 11.50 14.81 -12.89
N LEU A 227 11.19 15.37 -11.72
CA LEU A 227 12.15 16.06 -10.87
C LEU A 227 13.18 15.09 -10.26
N ALA A 228 12.75 13.90 -9.82
CA ALA A 228 13.65 12.88 -9.29
C ALA A 228 14.61 12.36 -10.38
N ARG A 229 14.15 12.17 -11.62
CA ARG A 229 15.04 11.86 -12.77
C ARG A 229 16.05 12.97 -13.00
N GLN A 230 15.61 14.23 -13.05
CA GLN A 230 16.52 15.37 -13.19
C GLN A 230 17.57 15.42 -12.08
N ALA A 231 17.21 15.13 -10.83
CA ALA A 231 18.15 15.07 -9.72
C ALA A 231 19.22 13.98 -9.93
N VAL A 232 18.80 12.76 -10.28
CA VAL A 232 19.71 11.63 -10.54
C VAL A 232 20.61 11.88 -11.75
N ASP A 233 20.09 12.48 -12.82
CA ASP A 233 20.85 12.77 -14.04
C ASP A 233 21.87 13.90 -13.84
N SER A 234 21.64 14.78 -12.86
CA SER A 234 22.50 15.93 -12.57
C SER A 234 23.74 15.60 -11.71
N ILE A 235 23.79 14.41 -11.10
CA ILE A 235 24.90 14.00 -10.25
C ILE A 235 25.74 12.87 -10.87
N PRO A 236 27.07 12.89 -10.68
CA PRO A 236 27.96 11.80 -11.10
C PRO A 236 27.57 10.43 -10.54
N SER A 237 28.01 9.36 -11.21
CA SER A 237 27.71 7.97 -10.82
C SER A 237 28.28 7.56 -9.45
N ASP A 238 29.36 8.21 -9.02
CA ASP A 238 30.07 7.98 -7.76
C ASP A 238 29.61 8.89 -6.61
N HIS A 239 28.62 9.74 -6.84
CA HIS A 239 28.10 10.64 -5.81
C HIS A 239 27.43 9.85 -4.66
N PRO A 240 27.75 10.13 -3.39
CA PRO A 240 27.22 9.38 -2.23
C PRO A 240 25.69 9.27 -2.22
N ASP A 241 24.99 10.36 -2.53
CA ASP A 241 23.52 10.40 -2.51
C ASP A 241 22.85 9.71 -3.71
N ARG A 242 23.60 9.33 -4.76
CA ARG A 242 23.02 8.76 -5.97
C ARG A 242 22.20 7.51 -5.68
N VAL A 243 22.72 6.66 -4.81
CA VAL A 243 22.11 5.38 -4.46
C VAL A 243 20.76 5.57 -3.76
N ALA A 244 20.67 6.57 -2.87
CA ALA A 244 19.42 6.93 -2.22
C ALA A 244 18.41 7.50 -3.23
N TRP A 245 18.82 8.38 -4.14
CA TRP A 245 17.91 8.99 -5.11
C TRP A 245 17.41 8.02 -6.18
N LEU A 246 18.23 7.04 -6.59
CA LEU A 246 17.78 5.93 -7.43
C LEU A 246 16.67 5.13 -6.75
N SER A 247 16.83 4.86 -5.45
CA SER A 247 15.82 4.17 -4.65
C SER A 247 14.51 4.97 -4.57
N ASN A 248 14.60 6.28 -4.32
CA ASN A 248 13.44 7.17 -4.25
C ASN A 248 12.72 7.29 -5.59
N LEU A 249 13.44 7.37 -6.71
CA LEU A 249 12.85 7.38 -8.04
C LEU A 249 12.11 6.06 -8.32
N GLY A 250 12.69 4.92 -7.92
CA GLY A 250 12.04 3.61 -8.02
C GLY A 250 10.71 3.55 -7.26
N ILE A 251 10.67 4.07 -6.02
CA ILE A 251 9.43 4.14 -5.22
C ILE A 251 8.36 5.00 -5.91
N LYS A 252 8.72 6.15 -6.48
CA LYS A 252 7.76 7.01 -7.19
C LYS A 252 7.21 6.36 -8.47
N LEU A 253 8.06 5.66 -9.21
CA LEU A 253 7.64 4.89 -10.40
C LEU A 253 6.70 3.75 -10.01
N ASP A 254 7.02 3.03 -8.93
CA ASP A 254 6.15 1.99 -8.38
C ASP A 254 4.78 2.55 -7.95
N LEU A 255 4.77 3.71 -7.30
CA LEU A 255 3.53 4.38 -6.91
C LEU A 255 2.67 4.78 -8.12
N ARG A 256 3.28 5.28 -9.20
CA ARG A 256 2.55 5.54 -10.46
C ARG A 256 2.08 4.25 -11.13
N TYR A 257 2.87 3.18 -11.06
CA TYR A 257 2.49 1.86 -11.55
C TYR A 257 1.23 1.36 -10.84
N GLN A 258 1.12 1.49 -9.51
CA GLN A 258 -0.05 1.05 -8.75
C GLN A 258 -1.36 1.64 -9.28
N GLN A 259 -1.33 2.89 -9.76
CA GLN A 259 -2.52 3.53 -10.32
C GLN A 259 -2.72 3.29 -11.82
N THR A 260 -1.64 3.24 -12.60
CA THR A 260 -1.74 3.17 -14.07
C THR A 260 -1.64 1.77 -14.64
N SER A 261 -1.18 0.80 -13.84
CA SER A 261 -0.84 -0.57 -14.24
C SER A 261 0.12 -0.65 -15.44
N LYS A 262 0.92 0.40 -15.69
CA LYS A 262 1.90 0.45 -16.79
C LYS A 262 3.15 -0.33 -16.42
N MET A 263 3.30 -1.54 -16.95
CA MET A 263 4.45 -2.43 -16.66
C MET A 263 5.82 -1.75 -16.84
N ALA A 264 5.96 -0.84 -17.80
CA ALA A 264 7.21 -0.10 -18.03
C ALA A 264 7.69 0.67 -16.78
N ASP A 265 6.78 1.20 -15.96
CA ASP A 265 7.14 1.91 -14.72
C ASP A 265 7.67 0.94 -13.66
N LEU A 266 7.03 -0.23 -13.53
CA LEU A 266 7.47 -1.28 -12.59
C LEU A 266 8.83 -1.86 -13.00
N ASP A 267 9.03 -2.15 -14.28
CA ASP A 267 10.30 -2.66 -14.79
C ASP A 267 11.43 -1.65 -14.61
N GLU A 268 11.17 -0.36 -14.84
CA GLU A 268 12.13 0.70 -14.56
C GLU A 268 12.43 0.82 -13.07
N ALA A 269 11.41 0.75 -12.19
CA ALA A 269 11.58 0.78 -10.75
C ALA A 269 12.48 -0.37 -10.25
N ILE A 270 12.25 -1.60 -10.74
CA ILE A 270 13.08 -2.78 -10.44
C ILE A 270 14.52 -2.54 -10.88
N CYS A 271 14.72 -2.02 -12.10
CA CYS A 271 16.07 -1.75 -12.62
C CYS A 271 16.83 -0.73 -11.77
N LEU A 272 16.16 0.35 -11.35
CA LEU A 272 16.78 1.42 -10.56
C LEU A 272 17.09 0.99 -9.12
N VAL A 273 16.15 0.30 -8.44
CA VAL A 273 16.40 -0.19 -7.09
C VAL A 273 17.44 -1.30 -7.08
N ARG A 274 17.48 -2.16 -8.11
CA ARG A 274 18.55 -3.17 -8.24
C ARG A 274 19.93 -2.52 -8.37
N GLN A 275 20.07 -1.48 -9.19
CA GLN A 275 21.31 -0.69 -9.26
C GLN A 275 21.68 -0.08 -7.91
N ALA A 276 20.68 0.40 -7.16
CA ALA A 276 20.92 0.95 -5.83
C ALA A 276 21.41 -0.14 -4.85
N VAL A 277 20.79 -1.32 -4.83
CA VAL A 277 21.23 -2.47 -4.03
C VAL A 277 22.66 -2.87 -4.41
N ASP A 278 22.97 -3.02 -5.69
CA ASP A 278 24.29 -3.45 -6.16
C ASP A 278 25.40 -2.44 -5.79
N SER A 279 25.05 -1.16 -5.71
CA SER A 279 25.96 -0.07 -5.33
C SER A 279 26.07 0.14 -3.81
N THR A 280 25.26 -0.54 -3.01
CA THR A 280 25.24 -0.38 -1.55
C THR A 280 26.14 -1.42 -0.88
N PRO A 281 27.17 -1.04 -0.10
CA PRO A 281 28.00 -2.00 0.64
C PRO A 281 27.20 -2.86 1.62
N ASP A 282 27.65 -4.11 1.85
CA ASP A 282 26.95 -5.08 2.72
C ASP A 282 26.72 -4.60 4.16
N ASN A 283 27.62 -3.76 4.68
CA ASN A 283 27.57 -3.22 6.03
C ASN A 283 26.79 -1.90 6.16
N HIS A 284 26.21 -1.39 5.07
CA HIS A 284 25.46 -0.13 5.09
C HIS A 284 24.07 -0.32 5.70
N HIS A 285 23.66 0.58 6.60
CA HIS A 285 22.37 0.47 7.32
C HIS A 285 21.15 0.40 6.39
N ASP A 286 21.13 1.19 5.30
CA ASP A 286 20.02 1.21 4.33
C ASP A 286 19.94 -0.02 3.41
N ARG A 287 20.96 -0.88 3.36
CA ARG A 287 21.00 -1.98 2.38
C ARG A 287 19.78 -2.86 2.50
N ALA A 288 19.39 -3.16 3.72
CA ALA A 288 18.32 -4.11 3.97
C ALA A 288 16.94 -3.51 3.67
N ALA A 289 16.73 -2.21 3.86
CA ALA A 289 15.56 -1.50 3.35
C ALA A 289 15.48 -1.53 1.81
N ARG A 290 16.60 -1.31 1.12
CA ARG A 290 16.67 -1.37 -0.36
C ARG A 290 16.39 -2.78 -0.89
N LEU A 291 16.92 -3.82 -0.23
CA LEU A 291 16.64 -5.23 -0.54
C LEU A 291 15.15 -5.55 -0.36
N ASN A 292 14.54 -5.09 0.73
CA ASN A 292 13.12 -5.26 0.97
C ASN A 292 12.27 -4.59 -0.12
N ASN A 293 12.59 -3.36 -0.51
CA ASN A 293 11.88 -2.64 -1.58
C ASN A 293 11.97 -3.38 -2.92
N LEU A 294 13.16 -3.87 -3.28
CA LEU A 294 13.33 -4.68 -4.49
C LEU A 294 12.50 -5.97 -4.45
N GLY A 295 12.45 -6.65 -3.30
CA GLY A 295 11.63 -7.83 -3.10
C GLY A 295 10.14 -7.56 -3.29
N VAL A 296 9.63 -6.43 -2.78
CA VAL A 296 8.23 -6.02 -2.97
C VAL A 296 7.92 -5.75 -4.46
N PHE A 297 8.82 -5.10 -5.19
CA PHE A 297 8.59 -4.81 -6.61
C PHE A 297 8.60 -6.08 -7.46
N LEU A 298 9.50 -7.02 -7.15
CA LEU A 298 9.56 -8.33 -7.81
C LEU A 298 8.31 -9.17 -7.52
N GLU A 299 7.83 -9.20 -6.26
CA GLU A 299 6.59 -9.90 -5.94
C GLU A 299 5.39 -9.33 -6.70
N ARG A 300 5.33 -8.00 -6.83
CA ARG A 300 4.27 -7.36 -7.61
C ARG A 300 4.38 -7.66 -9.11
N ARG A 301 5.59 -7.74 -9.67
CA ARG A 301 5.78 -8.17 -11.06
C ARG A 301 5.36 -9.63 -11.23
N TYR A 302 5.67 -10.48 -10.25
CA TYR A 302 5.18 -11.85 -10.20
C TYR A 302 3.64 -11.91 -10.18
N GLU A 303 2.95 -11.07 -9.39
CA GLU A 303 1.47 -11.03 -9.38
C GLU A 303 0.88 -10.72 -10.77
N ARG A 304 1.60 -9.97 -11.62
CA ARG A 304 1.16 -9.64 -12.98
C ARG A 304 1.51 -10.67 -14.03
N THR A 305 2.69 -11.26 -13.93
CA THR A 305 3.28 -12.10 -14.98
C THR A 305 3.13 -13.60 -14.68
N GLY A 306 3.06 -13.96 -13.40
CA GLY A 306 3.11 -15.33 -12.91
C GLY A 306 4.51 -15.96 -12.98
N GLU A 307 5.56 -15.18 -13.26
CA GLU A 307 6.93 -15.68 -13.41
C GLU A 307 7.53 -16.08 -12.04
N MET A 308 7.62 -17.38 -11.77
CA MET A 308 8.12 -17.90 -10.48
C MET A 308 9.53 -17.41 -10.11
N ALA A 309 10.38 -17.09 -11.10
CA ALA A 309 11.73 -16.58 -10.87
C ALA A 309 11.74 -15.27 -10.06
N ASP A 310 10.76 -14.39 -10.27
CA ASP A 310 10.63 -13.13 -9.54
C ASP A 310 10.26 -13.38 -8.08
N LEU A 311 9.33 -14.29 -7.82
CA LEU A 311 8.93 -14.65 -6.45
C LEU A 311 10.07 -15.33 -5.68
N GLU A 312 10.81 -16.22 -6.34
CA GLU A 312 11.99 -16.85 -5.76
C GLU A 312 13.09 -15.84 -5.45
N GLU A 313 13.32 -14.86 -6.33
CA GLU A 313 14.25 -13.77 -6.07
C GLU A 313 13.78 -12.89 -4.91
N ALA A 314 12.49 -12.51 -4.87
CA ALA A 314 11.91 -11.73 -3.79
C ALA A 314 12.10 -12.40 -2.41
N ILE A 315 11.86 -13.71 -2.31
CA ILE A 315 12.08 -14.49 -1.08
C ILE A 315 13.55 -14.47 -0.67
N ARG A 316 14.49 -14.64 -1.61
CA ARG A 316 15.93 -14.56 -1.28
C ARG A 316 16.33 -13.19 -0.76
N LEU A 317 15.86 -12.12 -1.41
CA LEU A 317 16.18 -10.74 -1.01
C LEU A 317 15.56 -10.39 0.36
N ALA A 318 14.31 -10.82 0.61
CA ALA A 318 13.66 -10.63 1.90
C ALA A 318 14.38 -11.40 3.02
N ARG A 319 14.85 -12.63 2.77
CA ARG A 319 15.71 -13.37 3.72
C ARG A 319 17.03 -12.64 4.00
N GLN A 320 17.66 -12.06 2.99
CA GLN A 320 18.88 -11.26 3.19
C GLN A 320 18.60 -10.00 4.01
N ALA A 321 17.51 -9.28 3.72
CA ALA A 321 17.11 -8.11 4.49
C ALA A 321 16.91 -8.47 5.97
N VAL A 322 16.12 -9.51 6.27
CA VAL A 322 15.92 -10.01 7.64
C VAL A 322 17.25 -10.46 8.27
N GLY A 323 18.16 -11.07 7.51
CA GLY A 323 19.47 -11.51 8.02
C GLY A 323 20.40 -10.35 8.40
N LEU A 324 20.31 -9.21 7.71
CA LEU A 324 21.15 -8.03 7.95
C LEU A 324 20.66 -7.17 9.12
N THR A 325 19.41 -7.33 9.56
CA THR A 325 18.83 -6.45 10.57
C THR A 325 18.81 -7.05 11.98
N PRO A 326 19.34 -6.33 12.98
CA PRO A 326 19.31 -6.75 14.38
C PRO A 326 17.89 -7.04 14.90
N GLY A 327 17.81 -7.94 15.89
CA GLY A 327 16.54 -8.42 16.47
C GLY A 327 15.65 -7.32 17.08
N ASP A 328 16.27 -6.27 17.60
CA ASP A 328 15.67 -5.13 18.28
C ASP A 328 15.37 -3.93 17.36
N HIS A 329 15.70 -4.03 16.07
CA HIS A 329 15.44 -2.98 15.10
C HIS A 329 13.94 -2.86 14.80
N THR A 330 13.42 -1.64 14.79
CA THR A 330 11.99 -1.33 14.59
C THR A 330 11.42 -1.93 13.31
N ASP A 331 12.17 -1.85 12.21
CA ASP A 331 11.69 -2.32 10.89
C ASP A 331 11.78 -3.84 10.70
N ARG A 332 12.44 -4.58 11.62
CA ARG A 332 12.62 -6.02 11.46
C ARG A 332 11.29 -6.76 11.32
N ALA A 333 10.31 -6.40 12.14
CA ALA A 333 8.99 -7.01 12.11
C ALA A 333 8.29 -6.82 10.76
N ALA A 334 8.47 -5.66 10.11
CA ALA A 334 7.91 -5.39 8.80
C ALA A 334 8.53 -6.28 7.71
N TRP A 335 9.84 -6.50 7.77
CA TRP A 335 10.53 -7.33 6.78
C TRP A 335 10.24 -8.83 6.97
N LEU A 336 10.11 -9.27 8.23
CA LEU A 336 9.61 -10.60 8.57
C LEU A 336 8.20 -10.81 7.99
N ASN A 337 7.31 -9.84 8.16
CA ASN A 337 5.96 -9.94 7.59
C ASN A 337 5.99 -10.06 6.06
N ASN A 338 6.77 -9.24 5.36
CA ASN A 338 6.91 -9.33 3.90
C ASN A 338 7.43 -10.70 3.46
N LEU A 339 8.46 -11.22 4.14
CA LEU A 339 8.96 -12.57 3.89
C LEU A 339 7.89 -13.65 4.10
N GLY A 340 7.11 -13.55 5.18
CA GLY A 340 5.99 -14.45 5.46
C GLY A 340 4.92 -14.41 4.37
N LEU A 341 4.59 -13.22 3.85
CA LEU A 341 3.66 -13.07 2.73
C LEU A 341 4.22 -13.70 1.44
N PHE A 342 5.49 -13.51 1.12
CA PHE A 342 6.10 -14.10 -0.08
C PHE A 342 6.14 -15.63 0.00
N LEU A 343 6.45 -16.20 1.18
CA LEU A 343 6.40 -17.64 1.41
C LEU A 343 4.97 -18.18 1.29
N LYS A 344 3.97 -17.47 1.82
CA LYS A 344 2.55 -17.80 1.63
C LYS A 344 2.19 -17.83 0.14
N ARG A 345 2.63 -16.86 -0.65
CA ARG A 345 2.41 -16.85 -2.11
C ARG A 345 3.05 -18.06 -2.79
N ARG A 346 4.27 -18.44 -2.40
CA ARG A 346 4.94 -19.61 -2.98
C ARG A 346 4.23 -20.91 -2.59
N TYR A 347 3.77 -21.01 -1.35
CA TYR A 347 2.92 -22.10 -0.89
C TYR A 347 1.64 -22.22 -1.74
N GLU A 348 0.90 -21.12 -1.94
CA GLU A 348 -0.34 -21.10 -2.73
C GLU A 348 -0.13 -21.64 -4.16
N ARG A 349 1.07 -21.46 -4.72
CA ARG A 349 1.42 -21.95 -6.07
C ARG A 349 1.93 -23.37 -6.13
N THR A 350 2.71 -23.80 -5.14
CA THR A 350 3.45 -25.07 -5.18
C THR A 350 2.76 -26.16 -4.36
N GLY A 351 1.97 -25.78 -3.34
CA GLY A 351 1.44 -26.68 -2.33
C GLY A 351 2.49 -27.20 -1.34
N GLU A 352 3.71 -26.64 -1.34
CA GLU A 352 4.78 -27.10 -0.46
C GLU A 352 4.57 -26.62 0.98
N MET A 353 4.06 -27.51 1.84
CA MET A 353 3.76 -27.20 3.25
C MET A 353 4.91 -26.57 4.04
N VAL A 354 6.16 -26.87 3.67
CA VAL A 354 7.37 -26.31 4.29
C VAL A 354 7.35 -24.78 4.24
N ASP A 355 6.84 -24.18 3.16
CA ASP A 355 6.74 -22.74 3.01
C ASP A 355 5.70 -22.13 3.95
N LEU A 356 4.56 -22.80 4.12
CA LEU A 356 3.51 -22.35 5.02
C LEU A 356 3.98 -22.44 6.48
N GLU A 357 4.67 -23.52 6.84
CA GLU A 357 5.27 -23.68 8.17
C GLU A 357 6.34 -22.62 8.46
N GLU A 358 7.21 -22.33 7.50
CA GLU A 358 8.20 -21.25 7.59
C GLU A 358 7.52 -19.89 7.73
N ALA A 359 6.49 -19.61 6.92
CA ALA A 359 5.72 -18.37 6.99
C ALA A 359 5.08 -18.15 8.36
N ILE A 360 4.47 -19.19 8.95
CA ILE A 360 3.90 -19.13 10.31
C ILE A 360 4.99 -18.86 11.35
N GLY A 361 6.15 -19.54 11.25
CA GLY A 361 7.27 -19.34 12.16
C GLY A 361 7.82 -17.90 12.12
N ILE A 362 7.89 -17.31 10.93
CA ILE A 362 8.34 -15.93 10.72
C ILE A 362 7.30 -14.91 11.18
N ALA A 363 6.01 -15.14 10.89
CA ALA A 363 4.94 -14.28 11.36
C ALA A 363 4.84 -14.27 12.89
N ARG A 364 5.06 -15.41 13.56
CA ARG A 364 5.18 -15.49 15.03
C ARG A 364 6.35 -14.65 15.53
N GLN A 365 7.54 -14.76 14.91
CA GLN A 365 8.67 -13.92 15.28
C GLN A 365 8.37 -12.41 15.16
N ALA A 366 7.67 -12.00 14.10
CA ALA A 366 7.28 -10.60 13.93
C ALA A 366 6.33 -10.12 15.03
N VAL A 367 5.37 -10.95 15.44
CA VAL A 367 4.48 -10.67 16.57
C VAL A 367 5.27 -10.63 17.87
N ASP A 368 6.09 -11.62 18.16
CA ASP A 368 6.83 -11.74 19.42
C ASP A 368 7.86 -10.60 19.61
N SER A 369 8.44 -10.09 18.52
CA SER A 369 9.38 -8.97 18.56
C SER A 369 8.72 -7.59 18.62
N THR A 370 7.40 -7.50 18.50
CA THR A 370 6.67 -6.23 18.43
C THR A 370 5.96 -5.94 19.75
N PRO A 371 6.27 -4.84 20.46
CA PRO A 371 5.58 -4.44 21.70
C PRO A 371 4.06 -4.28 21.54
N ASP A 372 3.31 -4.49 22.63
CA ASP A 372 1.84 -4.46 22.63
C ASP A 372 1.23 -3.11 22.20
N ASP A 373 1.91 -2.01 22.47
CA ASP A 373 1.52 -0.65 22.12
C ASP A 373 1.92 -0.23 20.69
N HIS A 374 2.62 -1.09 19.96
CA HIS A 374 3.09 -0.77 18.62
C HIS A 374 1.93 -0.73 17.60
N PRO A 375 1.80 0.32 16.77
CA PRO A 375 0.64 0.53 15.89
C PRO A 375 0.42 -0.62 14.88
N ASN A 376 1.51 -1.24 14.41
CA ASN A 376 1.43 -2.33 13.43
C ASN A 376 1.22 -3.73 14.03
N ARG A 377 1.21 -3.89 15.36
CA ARG A 377 1.08 -5.22 15.99
C ARG A 377 -0.19 -5.94 15.57
N ALA A 378 -1.31 -5.22 15.54
CA ALA A 378 -2.59 -5.76 15.11
C ALA A 378 -2.59 -6.21 13.62
N ALA A 379 -1.74 -5.62 12.78
CA ALA A 379 -1.57 -6.07 11.39
C ALA A 379 -0.76 -7.38 11.31
N TRP A 380 0.29 -7.53 12.13
CA TRP A 380 1.07 -8.76 12.24
C TRP A 380 0.23 -9.92 12.79
N LEU A 381 -0.56 -9.67 13.83
CA LEU A 381 -1.52 -10.64 14.39
C LEU A 381 -2.52 -11.10 13.33
N ASN A 382 -3.13 -10.18 12.58
CA ASN A 382 -4.05 -10.55 11.51
C ASN A 382 -3.37 -11.39 10.41
N SER A 383 -2.11 -11.09 10.06
CA SER A 383 -1.34 -11.86 9.08
C SER A 383 -1.04 -13.28 9.57
N LEU A 384 -0.66 -13.43 10.85
CA LEU A 384 -0.48 -14.73 11.49
C LEU A 384 -1.78 -15.54 11.55
N GLY A 385 -2.91 -14.91 11.92
CA GLY A 385 -4.23 -15.56 11.94
C GLY A 385 -4.63 -16.13 10.57
N ASN A 386 -4.38 -15.40 9.49
CA ASN A 386 -4.65 -15.87 8.12
C ASN A 386 -3.75 -17.06 7.72
N LEU A 387 -2.49 -17.10 8.18
CA LEU A 387 -1.59 -18.22 7.91
C LEU A 387 -2.00 -19.48 8.68
N LEU A 388 -2.40 -19.33 9.94
CA LEU A 388 -2.92 -20.42 10.76
C LEU A 388 -4.21 -20.98 10.20
N GLU A 389 -5.13 -20.11 9.74
CA GLU A 389 -6.34 -20.53 9.04
C GLU A 389 -6.03 -21.32 7.77
N ARG A 390 -5.05 -20.88 6.98
CA ARG A 390 -4.62 -21.63 5.80
C ARG A 390 -4.04 -23.00 6.17
N ARG A 391 -3.31 -23.14 7.28
CA ARG A 391 -2.82 -24.46 7.73
C ARG A 391 -3.97 -25.34 8.20
N ASP A 392 -4.92 -24.78 8.95
CA ASP A 392 -6.13 -25.45 9.41
C ASP A 392 -6.98 -26.02 8.26
N GLU A 393 -7.11 -25.30 7.14
CA GLU A 393 -7.83 -25.78 5.95
C GLU A 393 -7.24 -27.09 5.40
N TRP A 394 -5.93 -27.29 5.54
CA TRP A 394 -5.21 -28.43 4.99
C TRP A 394 -5.04 -29.58 5.99
N THR A 395 -4.74 -29.26 7.26
CA THR A 395 -4.50 -30.28 8.30
C THR A 395 -5.79 -30.72 8.98
N GLY A 396 -6.81 -29.85 9.03
CA GLY A 396 -8.02 -30.06 9.82
C GLY A 396 -7.78 -29.94 11.33
N GLU A 397 -6.66 -29.34 11.76
CA GLU A 397 -6.30 -29.24 13.17
C GLU A 397 -7.04 -28.11 13.88
N MET A 398 -7.97 -28.48 14.75
CA MET A 398 -8.73 -27.51 15.58
C MET A 398 -7.84 -26.56 16.40
N VAL A 399 -6.60 -26.95 16.72
CA VAL A 399 -5.67 -26.12 17.51
C VAL A 399 -5.34 -24.82 16.76
N ASP A 400 -5.11 -24.90 15.46
CA ASP A 400 -4.78 -23.74 14.62
C ASP A 400 -5.95 -22.77 14.52
N LEU A 401 -7.16 -23.30 14.38
CA LEU A 401 -8.37 -22.50 14.35
C LEU A 401 -8.62 -21.78 15.69
N GLU A 402 -8.40 -22.45 16.82
CA GLU A 402 -8.53 -21.83 18.15
C GLU A 402 -7.45 -20.75 18.38
N GLU A 403 -6.21 -21.00 17.94
CA GLU A 403 -5.13 -20.01 17.98
C GLU A 403 -5.46 -18.79 17.09
N ALA A 404 -5.94 -19.02 15.86
CA ALA A 404 -6.34 -17.96 14.94
C ALA A 404 -7.48 -17.09 15.50
N ILE A 405 -8.47 -17.69 16.17
CA ILE A 405 -9.54 -16.95 16.86
C ILE A 405 -8.99 -16.11 18.01
N GLY A 406 -8.09 -16.68 18.83
CA GLY A 406 -7.46 -15.95 19.93
C GLY A 406 -6.67 -14.73 19.45
N ILE A 407 -5.88 -14.91 18.38
CA ILE A 407 -5.07 -13.85 17.77
C ILE A 407 -5.96 -12.80 17.08
N ALA A 408 -7.02 -13.20 16.39
CA ALA A 408 -7.97 -12.28 15.76
C ALA A 408 -8.69 -11.40 16.80
N ARG A 409 -9.04 -11.95 17.97
CA ARG A 409 -9.58 -11.17 19.09
C ARG A 409 -8.59 -10.14 19.60
N GLN A 410 -7.34 -10.53 19.84
CA GLN A 410 -6.29 -9.59 20.25
C GLN A 410 -6.08 -8.48 19.21
N ALA A 411 -6.06 -8.82 17.91
CA ALA A 411 -5.95 -7.83 16.84
C ALA A 411 -7.12 -6.84 16.88
N VAL A 412 -8.35 -7.32 17.10
CA VAL A 412 -9.54 -6.48 17.24
C VAL A 412 -9.45 -5.57 18.47
N ASP A 413 -9.06 -6.11 19.63
CA ASP A 413 -8.96 -5.36 20.89
C ASP A 413 -7.90 -4.26 20.84
N LEU A 414 -6.80 -4.48 20.11
CA LEU A 414 -5.75 -3.48 19.87
C LEU A 414 -6.14 -2.42 18.82
N THR A 415 -7.31 -2.55 18.20
CA THR A 415 -7.75 -1.64 17.13
C THR A 415 -8.81 -0.66 17.65
N PRO A 416 -8.55 0.65 17.64
CA PRO A 416 -9.55 1.66 17.99
C PRO A 416 -10.82 1.56 17.13
N ASP A 417 -11.98 1.91 17.70
CA ASP A 417 -13.29 1.78 17.03
C ASP A 417 -13.42 2.58 15.73
N ASP A 418 -12.71 3.70 15.62
CA ASP A 418 -12.67 4.59 14.46
C ASP A 418 -11.59 4.21 13.42
N HIS A 419 -10.76 3.20 13.71
CA HIS A 419 -9.67 2.81 12.83
C HIS A 419 -10.18 2.13 11.55
N PRO A 420 -9.77 2.56 10.34
CA PRO A 420 -10.29 2.02 9.08
C PRO A 420 -10.19 0.50 8.91
N GLU A 421 -9.10 -0.11 9.39
CA GLU A 421 -8.85 -1.56 9.30
C GLU A 421 -9.62 -2.41 10.32
N ARG A 422 -10.36 -1.79 11.25
CA ARG A 422 -11.11 -2.52 12.28
C ARG A 422 -12.18 -3.44 11.69
N ALA A 423 -12.89 -2.94 10.68
CA ALA A 423 -13.90 -3.69 9.93
C ALA A 423 -13.31 -4.98 9.32
N ALA A 424 -12.10 -4.88 8.76
CA ALA A 424 -11.42 -6.03 8.17
C ALA A 424 -11.01 -7.07 9.22
N ARG A 425 -10.46 -6.62 10.36
CA ARG A 425 -10.09 -7.50 11.48
C ARG A 425 -11.31 -8.21 12.09
N LEU A 426 -12.43 -7.49 12.26
CA LEU A 426 -13.70 -8.07 12.70
C LEU A 426 -14.23 -9.12 11.73
N ASN A 427 -14.16 -8.86 10.43
CA ASN A 427 -14.61 -9.85 9.44
C ASN A 427 -13.74 -11.12 9.45
N SER A 428 -12.41 -11.00 9.63
CA SER A 428 -11.53 -12.17 9.82
C SER A 428 -11.97 -13.00 11.03
N LEU A 429 -12.25 -12.34 12.17
CA LEU A 429 -12.77 -13.00 13.37
C LEU A 429 -14.12 -13.71 13.11
N GLY A 430 -15.05 -13.03 12.43
CA GLY A 430 -16.34 -13.61 12.05
C GLY A 430 -16.20 -14.86 11.17
N ALA A 431 -15.27 -14.83 10.20
CA ALA A 431 -14.97 -15.99 9.35
C ALA A 431 -14.41 -17.18 10.15
N PHE A 432 -13.51 -16.94 11.10
CA PHE A 432 -12.97 -18.01 11.94
C PHE A 432 -14.02 -18.61 12.89
N LEU A 433 -14.87 -17.77 13.48
CA LEU A 433 -16.01 -18.23 14.31
C LEU A 433 -17.01 -19.06 13.49
N MET A 434 -17.26 -18.64 12.26
CA MET A 434 -18.10 -19.36 11.31
C MET A 434 -17.53 -20.75 10.98
N ARG A 435 -16.22 -20.86 10.69
CA ARG A 435 -15.57 -22.17 10.48
C ARG A 435 -15.62 -23.06 11.73
N ARG A 436 -15.48 -22.46 12.92
CA ARG A 436 -15.64 -23.19 14.18
C ARG A 436 -17.08 -23.69 14.37
N TYR A 437 -18.08 -22.93 13.94
CA TYR A 437 -19.47 -23.38 13.89
C TYR A 437 -19.62 -24.61 12.98
N GLU A 438 -19.11 -24.58 11.75
CA GLU A 438 -19.22 -25.71 10.80
C GLU A 438 -18.66 -27.01 11.38
N ARG A 439 -17.56 -26.93 12.14
CA ARG A 439 -16.91 -28.11 12.75
C ARG A 439 -17.57 -28.58 14.04
N THR A 440 -18.14 -27.67 14.83
CA THR A 440 -18.63 -27.99 16.19
C THR A 440 -20.15 -28.04 16.30
N GLY A 441 -20.88 -27.46 15.35
CA GLY A 441 -22.34 -27.27 15.40
C GLY A 441 -22.81 -26.31 16.50
N LYS A 442 -21.91 -25.62 17.22
CA LYS A 442 -22.27 -24.74 18.35
C LYS A 442 -22.84 -23.42 17.86
N MET A 443 -24.16 -23.26 17.99
CA MET A 443 -24.89 -22.08 17.53
C MET A 443 -24.33 -20.75 18.07
N THR A 444 -23.78 -20.75 19.28
CA THR A 444 -23.17 -19.55 19.89
C THR A 444 -22.06 -18.92 19.03
N ASN A 445 -21.30 -19.72 18.30
CA ASN A 445 -20.26 -19.21 17.40
C ASN A 445 -20.88 -18.51 16.18
N LEU A 446 -21.98 -19.06 15.65
CA LEU A 446 -22.71 -18.45 14.52
C LEU A 446 -23.40 -17.15 14.96
N GLU A 447 -24.00 -17.13 16.15
CA GLU A 447 -24.61 -15.92 16.73
C GLU A 447 -23.57 -14.81 16.95
N GLU A 448 -22.38 -15.14 17.46
CA GLU A 448 -21.27 -14.20 17.61
C GLU A 448 -20.80 -13.67 16.24
N ALA A 449 -20.64 -14.56 15.24
CA ALA A 449 -20.26 -14.17 13.89
C ALA A 449 -21.28 -13.25 13.21
N ILE A 450 -22.59 -13.52 13.37
CA ILE A 450 -23.67 -12.64 12.88
C ILE A 450 -23.63 -11.29 13.58
N GLY A 451 -23.45 -11.27 14.91
CA GLY A 451 -23.35 -10.03 15.67
C GLY A 451 -22.19 -9.14 15.20
N ILE A 452 -21.02 -9.74 15.00
CA ILE A 452 -19.85 -9.06 14.45
C ILE A 452 -20.11 -8.56 13.02
N ALA A 453 -20.66 -9.40 12.15
CA ALA A 453 -20.93 -9.02 10.76
C ALA A 453 -21.95 -7.87 10.66
N ARG A 454 -22.99 -7.85 11.50
CA ARG A 454 -23.93 -6.72 11.58
C ARG A 454 -23.23 -5.44 12.04
N GLN A 455 -22.41 -5.51 13.09
CA GLN A 455 -21.64 -4.34 13.55
C GLN A 455 -20.74 -3.75 12.44
N VAL A 456 -20.08 -4.61 11.66
CA VAL A 456 -19.23 -4.18 10.55
C VAL A 456 -20.06 -3.53 9.43
N VAL A 457 -21.21 -4.12 9.07
CA VAL A 457 -22.12 -3.54 8.08
C VAL A 457 -22.66 -2.20 8.58
N ASP A 458 -23.15 -2.10 9.81
CA ASP A 458 -23.74 -0.86 10.34
C ASP A 458 -22.73 0.30 10.44
N SER A 459 -21.46 0.00 10.67
CA SER A 459 -20.38 0.99 10.76
C SER A 459 -19.74 1.36 9.42
N THR A 460 -20.00 0.60 8.35
CA THR A 460 -19.39 0.83 7.04
C THR A 460 -20.32 1.65 6.13
N PRO A 461 -19.90 2.80 5.58
CA PRO A 461 -20.72 3.59 4.64
C PRO A 461 -21.18 2.80 3.40
N ASP A 462 -22.37 3.11 2.88
CA ASP A 462 -22.99 2.36 1.77
C ASP A 462 -22.16 2.32 0.47
N ASP A 463 -21.34 3.35 0.24
CA ASP A 463 -20.50 3.48 -0.94
C ASP A 463 -19.11 2.84 -0.79
N HIS A 464 -18.80 2.29 0.39
CA HIS A 464 -17.50 1.72 0.70
C HIS A 464 -17.26 0.43 -0.11
N PRO A 465 -16.13 0.31 -0.83
CA PRO A 465 -15.90 -0.78 -1.77
C PRO A 465 -15.84 -2.17 -1.11
N ASN A 466 -15.42 -2.25 0.16
CA ASN A 466 -15.39 -3.51 0.90
C ASN A 466 -16.72 -3.86 1.58
N ARG A 467 -17.73 -2.97 1.56
CA ARG A 467 -19.05 -3.24 2.14
C ARG A 467 -19.70 -4.49 1.54
N VAL A 468 -19.48 -4.73 0.25
CA VAL A 468 -19.94 -5.96 -0.45
C VAL A 468 -19.37 -7.22 0.17
N ALA A 469 -18.12 -7.21 0.64
CA ALA A 469 -17.54 -8.35 1.32
C ALA A 469 -18.24 -8.58 2.67
N TRP A 470 -18.50 -7.51 3.44
CA TRP A 470 -19.18 -7.56 4.73
C TRP A 470 -20.63 -8.05 4.61
N LEU A 471 -21.39 -7.50 3.66
CA LEU A 471 -22.75 -7.91 3.35
C LEU A 471 -22.82 -9.37 2.87
N ASN A 472 -21.84 -9.81 2.07
CA ASN A 472 -21.71 -11.21 1.68
C ASN A 472 -21.47 -12.12 2.88
N SER A 473 -20.57 -11.76 3.80
CA SER A 473 -20.32 -12.51 5.03
C SER A 473 -21.60 -12.61 5.88
N LEU A 474 -22.26 -11.48 6.12
CA LEU A 474 -23.52 -11.44 6.87
C LEU A 474 -24.61 -12.31 6.22
N GLY A 475 -24.79 -12.20 4.90
CA GLY A 475 -25.75 -13.01 4.16
C GLY A 475 -25.51 -14.51 4.29
N VAL A 476 -24.25 -14.95 4.28
CA VAL A 476 -23.89 -16.36 4.53
C VAL A 476 -24.25 -16.79 5.94
N PHE A 477 -23.87 -15.99 6.93
CA PHE A 477 -24.09 -16.36 8.32
C PHE A 477 -25.59 -16.45 8.64
N LEU A 478 -26.40 -15.56 8.06
CA LEU A 478 -27.86 -15.59 8.16
C LEU A 478 -28.48 -16.78 7.39
N GLU A 479 -27.99 -17.10 6.18
CA GLU A 479 -28.42 -18.28 5.40
C GLU A 479 -28.27 -19.57 6.22
N LEU A 480 -27.18 -19.72 6.96
CA LEU A 480 -26.88 -20.90 7.75
C LEU A 480 -27.74 -21.04 9.02
N ARG A 481 -28.23 -19.93 9.57
CA ARG A 481 -29.18 -19.97 10.68
C ARG A 481 -30.56 -20.49 10.23
N TYR A 482 -30.87 -20.33 8.93
CA TYR A 482 -32.01 -20.93 8.24
C TYR A 482 -33.38 -20.68 8.90
N GLU A 483 -33.54 -19.56 9.63
CA GLU A 483 -34.86 -19.09 10.09
C GLU A 483 -35.52 -18.24 9.00
N ARG A 484 -36.86 -18.29 8.89
CA ARG A 484 -37.58 -17.65 7.77
C ARG A 484 -37.39 -16.13 7.69
N THR A 485 -37.24 -15.46 8.84
CA THR A 485 -36.95 -14.02 8.93
C THR A 485 -35.52 -13.68 8.49
N ASP A 486 -34.58 -14.59 8.70
CA ASP A 486 -33.17 -14.38 8.36
C ASP A 486 -32.92 -14.59 6.87
N LEU A 487 -33.74 -15.40 6.18
CA LEU A 487 -33.64 -15.57 4.73
C LEU A 487 -34.02 -14.28 3.98
N GLU A 488 -35.01 -13.54 4.48
CA GLU A 488 -35.39 -12.24 3.93
C GLU A 488 -34.27 -11.21 4.15
N GLU A 489 -33.74 -11.11 5.38
CA GLU A 489 -32.60 -10.26 5.73
C GLU A 489 -31.35 -10.62 4.91
N ALA A 490 -31.03 -11.91 4.78
CA ALA A 490 -29.90 -12.39 3.98
C ALA A 490 -30.06 -12.00 2.50
N SER A 491 -31.25 -12.20 1.91
CA SER A 491 -31.49 -11.81 0.52
C SER A 491 -31.39 -10.31 0.30
N SER A 492 -31.86 -9.49 1.26
CA SER A 492 -31.77 -8.03 1.20
C SER A 492 -30.30 -7.58 1.23
N ASN A 493 -29.51 -8.08 2.18
CA ASN A 493 -28.09 -7.73 2.28
C ASN A 493 -27.31 -8.15 1.02
N LEU A 494 -27.61 -9.32 0.45
CA LEU A 494 -26.97 -9.78 -0.78
C LEU A 494 -27.42 -8.99 -2.02
N GLU A 495 -28.65 -8.48 -2.03
CA GLU A 495 -29.17 -7.57 -3.07
C GLU A 495 -28.46 -6.20 -2.98
N ASP A 496 -28.30 -5.64 -1.79
CA ASP A 496 -27.52 -4.41 -1.57
C ASP A 496 -26.06 -4.58 -2.02
N ALA A 497 -25.46 -5.73 -1.71
CA ALA A 497 -24.12 -6.09 -2.13
C ALA A 497 -23.98 -6.19 -3.68
N TRP A 498 -25.01 -6.69 -4.35
CA TRP A 498 -25.08 -6.72 -5.82
C TRP A 498 -25.17 -5.30 -6.42
N HIS A 499 -25.91 -4.41 -5.77
CA HIS A 499 -26.13 -3.03 -6.21
C HIS A 499 -24.98 -2.07 -5.92
N CYS A 500 -24.01 -2.44 -5.07
CA CYS A 500 -22.82 -1.65 -4.81
C CYS A 500 -21.89 -1.61 -6.04
N GLN A 501 -22.02 -0.56 -6.86
CA GLN A 501 -21.32 -0.42 -8.14
C GLN A 501 -19.80 -0.17 -8.00
N THR A 502 -19.34 0.26 -6.82
CA THR A 502 -17.91 0.52 -6.54
C THR A 502 -17.12 -0.76 -6.26
N ALA A 503 -17.78 -1.89 -6.04
CA ALA A 503 -17.13 -3.17 -5.80
C ALA A 503 -16.66 -3.85 -7.10
N ILE A 504 -15.62 -4.68 -6.96
CA ILE A 504 -15.10 -5.51 -8.05
C ILE A 504 -16.23 -6.42 -8.57
N PRO A 505 -16.37 -6.61 -9.90
CA PRO A 505 -17.46 -7.40 -10.47
C PRO A 505 -17.60 -8.80 -9.89
N PHE A 506 -16.49 -9.46 -9.55
CA PHE A 506 -16.49 -10.77 -8.90
C PHE A 506 -17.34 -10.79 -7.61
N TRP A 507 -17.14 -9.83 -6.72
CA TRP A 507 -17.82 -9.77 -5.42
C TRP A 507 -19.32 -9.49 -5.58
N ARG A 508 -19.68 -8.69 -6.58
CA ARG A 508 -21.08 -8.43 -6.95
C ARG A 508 -21.73 -9.70 -7.51
N VAL A 509 -21.11 -10.33 -8.51
CA VAL A 509 -21.58 -11.60 -9.08
C VAL A 509 -21.75 -12.67 -8.00
N ARG A 510 -20.81 -12.78 -7.07
CA ARG A 510 -20.88 -13.72 -5.94
C ARG A 510 -22.08 -13.44 -5.04
N ALA A 511 -22.33 -12.18 -4.70
CA ALA A 511 -23.50 -11.78 -3.92
C ALA A 511 -24.80 -12.10 -4.65
N GLY A 512 -24.90 -11.69 -5.91
CA GLY A 512 -26.07 -11.93 -6.76
C GLY A 512 -26.37 -13.41 -6.95
N ALA A 513 -25.35 -14.24 -7.20
CA ALA A 513 -25.50 -15.68 -7.37
C ALA A 513 -26.06 -16.36 -6.11
N ARG A 514 -25.63 -15.90 -4.92
CA ARG A 514 -26.19 -16.38 -3.65
C ARG A 514 -27.61 -15.87 -3.42
N CYS A 515 -27.86 -14.59 -3.66
CA CYS A 515 -29.20 -14.00 -3.56
C CYS A 515 -30.19 -14.75 -4.45
N LEU A 516 -29.81 -15.08 -5.68
CA LEU A 516 -30.63 -15.82 -6.65
C LEU A 516 -31.16 -17.14 -6.06
N ARG A 517 -30.34 -17.87 -5.29
CA ARG A 517 -30.74 -19.12 -4.62
C ARG A 517 -31.69 -18.88 -3.46
N LEU A 518 -31.55 -17.78 -2.74
CA LEU A 518 -32.43 -17.41 -1.62
C LEU A 518 -33.79 -16.85 -2.08
N LEU A 519 -33.89 -16.33 -3.31
CA LEU A 519 -35.16 -15.82 -3.87
C LEU A 519 -36.16 -16.94 -4.21
N ALA A 520 -35.67 -18.15 -4.48
CA ALA A 520 -36.51 -19.32 -4.75
C ALA A 520 -37.46 -19.69 -3.61
N PRO A 521 -36.98 -19.96 -2.37
CA PRO A 521 -37.87 -20.27 -1.24
C PRO A 521 -38.77 -19.09 -0.84
N GLN A 522 -38.44 -17.86 -1.26
CA GLN A 522 -39.26 -16.67 -1.04
C GLN A 522 -40.33 -16.44 -2.11
N HIS A 523 -40.41 -17.29 -3.14
CA HIS A 523 -41.35 -17.16 -4.27
C HIS A 523 -41.24 -15.83 -5.05
N LYS A 524 -40.04 -15.22 -5.10
CA LYS A 524 -39.76 -13.96 -5.81
C LYS A 524 -39.26 -14.20 -7.25
N THR A 525 -40.04 -14.91 -8.07
CA THR A 525 -39.62 -15.39 -9.40
C THR A 525 -39.23 -14.27 -10.37
N ASP A 526 -39.98 -13.18 -10.46
CA ASP A 526 -39.68 -12.11 -11.43
C ASP A 526 -38.38 -11.37 -11.09
N ILE A 527 -38.14 -11.14 -9.79
CA ILE A 527 -36.90 -10.53 -9.28
C ILE A 527 -35.72 -11.47 -9.57
N ALA A 528 -35.88 -12.77 -9.33
CA ALA A 528 -34.87 -13.77 -9.62
C ALA A 528 -34.50 -13.83 -11.12
N ILE A 529 -35.48 -13.75 -12.02
CA ILE A 529 -35.23 -13.69 -13.46
C ILE A 529 -34.44 -12.42 -13.82
N GLY A 530 -34.84 -11.25 -13.30
CA GLY A 530 -34.12 -10.00 -13.54
C GLY A 530 -32.67 -10.05 -13.06
N LEU A 531 -32.46 -10.49 -11.83
CA LEU A 531 -31.15 -10.63 -11.22
C LEU A 531 -30.26 -11.62 -11.99
N GLY A 532 -30.77 -12.82 -12.29
CA GLY A 532 -30.01 -13.84 -13.02
C GLY A 532 -29.55 -13.38 -14.40
N LYS A 533 -30.40 -12.66 -15.15
CA LYS A 533 -30.02 -12.06 -16.44
C LYS A 533 -28.86 -11.08 -16.28
N ASN A 534 -28.97 -10.17 -15.31
CA ASN A 534 -27.93 -9.17 -15.06
C ASN A 534 -26.60 -9.78 -14.58
N ILE A 535 -26.65 -10.88 -13.81
CA ILE A 535 -25.43 -11.60 -13.40
C ILE A 535 -24.71 -12.16 -14.63
N ILE A 536 -25.42 -12.87 -15.52
CA ILE A 536 -24.83 -13.44 -16.74
C ILE A 536 -24.26 -12.35 -17.64
N ASP A 537 -24.89 -11.17 -17.68
CA ASP A 537 -24.41 -10.02 -18.45
C ASP A 537 -23.14 -9.40 -17.86
N LEU A 538 -22.95 -9.46 -16.54
CA LEU A 538 -21.76 -8.94 -15.85
C LEU A 538 -20.57 -9.92 -15.84
N LEU A 539 -20.81 -11.24 -15.93
CA LEU A 539 -19.75 -12.26 -15.88
C LEU A 539 -18.53 -12.01 -16.80
N PRO A 540 -18.68 -11.50 -18.04
CA PRO A 540 -17.53 -11.22 -18.91
C PRO A 540 -16.53 -10.18 -18.34
N SER A 541 -16.97 -9.34 -17.40
CA SER A 541 -16.12 -8.33 -16.75
C SER A 541 -15.27 -8.91 -15.61
N VAL A 542 -15.58 -10.11 -15.10
CA VAL A 542 -14.83 -10.77 -14.03
C VAL A 542 -13.49 -11.25 -14.58
N ASN A 543 -12.37 -10.84 -13.99
CA ASN A 543 -11.04 -11.30 -14.40
C ASN A 543 -10.60 -12.53 -13.62
N THR A 544 -10.48 -13.67 -14.30
CA THR A 544 -9.95 -14.92 -13.74
C THR A 544 -8.45 -15.11 -14.03
N LYS A 545 -7.87 -14.38 -15.00
CA LYS A 545 -6.50 -14.63 -15.48
C LYS A 545 -5.40 -14.24 -14.48
N LEU A 546 -5.66 -13.24 -13.63
CA LEU A 546 -4.72 -12.80 -12.59
C LEU A 546 -4.74 -13.70 -11.36
N LEU A 547 -5.64 -14.68 -11.32
CA LEU A 547 -5.79 -15.63 -10.23
C LEU A 547 -5.01 -16.90 -10.54
N ASP A 548 -4.47 -17.57 -9.52
CA ASP A 548 -3.88 -18.89 -9.69
C ASP A 548 -4.93 -19.95 -10.10
N ARG A 549 -4.52 -21.16 -10.45
CA ARG A 549 -5.44 -22.20 -10.92
C ARG A 549 -6.49 -22.61 -9.88
N THR A 550 -6.15 -22.56 -8.59
CA THR A 550 -7.06 -22.93 -7.50
C THR A 550 -8.11 -21.84 -7.31
N ASP A 551 -7.68 -20.58 -7.32
CA ASP A 551 -8.56 -19.42 -7.25
C ASP A 551 -9.41 -19.26 -8.52
N GLN A 552 -8.88 -19.59 -9.71
CA GLN A 552 -9.67 -19.67 -10.94
C GLN A 552 -10.80 -20.70 -10.82
N GLN A 553 -10.48 -21.91 -10.35
CA GLN A 553 -11.48 -22.95 -10.11
C GLN A 553 -12.50 -22.51 -9.05
N PHE A 554 -12.05 -21.85 -7.98
CA PHE A 554 -12.94 -21.31 -6.95
C PHE A 554 -13.88 -20.22 -7.50
N VAL A 555 -13.34 -19.25 -8.23
CA VAL A 555 -14.13 -18.19 -8.87
C VAL A 555 -15.17 -18.79 -9.81
N ILE A 556 -14.76 -19.77 -10.63
CA ILE A 556 -15.66 -20.45 -11.58
C ILE A 556 -16.73 -21.28 -10.86
N SER A 557 -16.37 -21.93 -9.76
CA SER A 557 -17.34 -22.66 -8.92
C SER A 557 -18.40 -21.73 -8.33
N THR A 558 -18.07 -20.45 -8.09
CA THR A 558 -18.97 -19.47 -7.46
C THR A 558 -20.17 -19.12 -8.34
N PHE A 559 -19.99 -19.07 -9.66
CA PHE A 559 -21.10 -18.83 -10.60
C PHE A 559 -21.51 -20.08 -11.39
N SER A 560 -20.88 -21.23 -11.13
CA SER A 560 -21.39 -22.52 -11.56
C SER A 560 -22.79 -22.74 -10.97
N GLY A 561 -23.77 -22.96 -11.84
CA GLY A 561 -25.18 -23.13 -11.46
C GLY A 561 -26.05 -21.89 -11.69
N VAL A 562 -25.51 -20.67 -11.81
CA VAL A 562 -26.33 -19.45 -12.03
C VAL A 562 -27.17 -19.55 -13.30
N ALA A 563 -26.57 -20.02 -14.40
CA ALA A 563 -27.28 -20.18 -15.67
C ALA A 563 -28.36 -21.27 -15.59
N ALA A 564 -28.13 -22.33 -14.80
CA ALA A 564 -29.08 -23.41 -14.58
C ALA A 564 -30.26 -22.96 -13.68
N ASP A 565 -29.98 -22.17 -12.64
CA ASP A 565 -30.99 -21.58 -11.76
C ASP A 565 -31.85 -20.55 -12.50
N LEU A 566 -31.22 -19.67 -13.30
CA LEU A 566 -31.97 -18.76 -14.18
C LEU A 566 -32.82 -19.53 -15.20
N CYS A 567 -32.29 -20.61 -15.79
CA CYS A 567 -33.03 -21.48 -16.68
C CYS A 567 -34.27 -22.05 -15.97
N ALA A 568 -34.12 -22.54 -14.74
CA ALA A 568 -35.25 -23.02 -13.93
C ALA A 568 -36.32 -21.95 -13.71
N PHE A 569 -35.94 -20.72 -13.34
CA PHE A 569 -36.91 -19.62 -13.18
C PHE A 569 -37.60 -19.24 -14.48
N LEU A 570 -36.87 -19.17 -15.61
CA LEU A 570 -37.45 -18.88 -16.93
C LEU A 570 -38.43 -19.97 -17.39
N LEU A 571 -38.11 -21.23 -17.11
CA LEU A 571 -39.02 -22.35 -17.38
C LEU A 571 -40.27 -22.31 -16.49
N GLN A 572 -40.15 -21.85 -15.24
CA GLN A 572 -41.29 -21.59 -14.36
C GLN A 572 -42.23 -20.52 -14.92
N SER A 573 -41.68 -19.51 -15.57
CA SER A 573 -42.44 -18.45 -16.26
C SER A 573 -42.78 -18.78 -17.71
N ASN A 574 -42.65 -20.04 -18.14
CA ASN A 574 -42.98 -20.54 -19.48
C ASN A 574 -42.23 -19.82 -20.63
N GLN A 575 -40.93 -19.55 -20.43
CA GLN A 575 -40.04 -18.89 -21.40
C GLN A 575 -38.90 -19.83 -21.86
N PRO A 576 -39.18 -20.94 -22.57
CA PRO A 576 -38.18 -21.95 -22.90
C PRO A 576 -37.10 -21.47 -23.89
N ALA A 577 -37.42 -20.56 -24.80
CA ALA A 577 -36.44 -19.99 -25.74
C ALA A 577 -35.41 -19.12 -25.01
N ASP A 578 -35.86 -18.23 -24.12
CA ASP A 578 -34.96 -17.42 -23.29
C ASP A 578 -34.16 -18.28 -22.31
N ALA A 579 -34.78 -19.33 -21.74
CA ALA A 579 -34.10 -20.27 -20.86
C ALA A 579 -32.88 -20.91 -21.57
N LEU A 580 -33.09 -21.44 -22.78
CA LEU A 580 -32.01 -21.99 -23.60
C LEU A 580 -30.95 -20.94 -23.96
N ARG A 581 -31.38 -19.73 -24.33
CA ARG A 581 -30.48 -18.62 -24.70
C ARG A 581 -29.52 -18.25 -23.57
N TYR A 582 -30.04 -18.08 -22.35
CA TYR A 582 -29.21 -17.71 -21.22
C TYR A 582 -28.36 -18.88 -20.70
N LEU A 583 -28.85 -20.12 -20.83
CA LEU A 583 -28.05 -21.31 -20.54
C LEU A 583 -26.81 -21.38 -21.45
N GLU A 584 -27.01 -21.17 -22.76
CA GLU A 584 -25.91 -21.13 -23.74
C GLU A 584 -24.99 -19.93 -23.55
N LYS A 585 -25.55 -18.76 -23.21
CA LYS A 585 -24.75 -17.58 -22.89
C LYS A 585 -23.85 -17.80 -21.66
N GLY A 586 -24.41 -18.35 -20.58
CA GLY A 586 -23.64 -18.70 -19.38
C GLY A 586 -22.55 -19.73 -19.67
N ARG A 587 -22.89 -20.77 -20.45
CA ARG A 587 -21.92 -21.79 -20.89
C ARG A 587 -20.78 -21.19 -21.70
N ALA A 588 -21.07 -20.31 -22.66
CA ALA A 588 -20.05 -19.66 -23.49
C ALA A 588 -19.09 -18.80 -22.66
N VAL A 589 -19.59 -18.05 -21.68
CA VAL A 589 -18.76 -17.23 -20.78
C VAL A 589 -17.87 -18.12 -19.89
N ILE A 590 -18.43 -19.18 -19.31
CA ILE A 590 -17.67 -20.11 -18.46
C ILE A 590 -16.60 -20.84 -19.27
N ILE A 591 -16.92 -21.32 -20.48
CA ILE A 591 -15.93 -21.95 -21.37
C ILE A 591 -14.83 -20.95 -21.76
N GLY A 592 -15.21 -19.71 -22.10
CA GLY A 592 -14.25 -18.64 -22.39
C GLY A 592 -13.36 -18.25 -21.21
N GLN A 593 -13.73 -18.59 -19.98
CA GLN A 593 -12.94 -18.38 -18.76
C GLN A 593 -12.13 -19.61 -18.32
N LEU A 594 -12.61 -20.83 -18.58
CA LEU A 594 -11.98 -22.11 -18.17
C LEU A 594 -10.96 -22.63 -19.17
N VAL A 595 -11.26 -22.52 -20.45
CA VAL A 595 -10.38 -22.95 -21.52
C VAL A 595 -9.49 -21.76 -21.82
N ASP A 596 -8.18 -21.97 -21.96
CA ASP A 596 -7.28 -21.07 -22.69
C ASP A 596 -7.76 -20.97 -24.16
N ALA A 597 -8.94 -20.42 -24.37
CA ALA A 597 -9.49 -20.16 -25.69
C ALA A 597 -8.78 -18.91 -26.21
N HIS A 598 -7.52 -19.13 -26.58
CA HIS A 598 -6.76 -18.41 -27.58
C HIS A 598 -7.47 -18.36 -28.95
N SER A 599 -8.79 -18.55 -29.05
CA SER A 599 -9.52 -18.20 -30.26
C SER A 599 -9.87 -16.72 -30.21
N ASP A 600 -10.79 -16.28 -29.36
CA ASP A 600 -11.44 -15.00 -29.61
C ASP A 600 -10.54 -13.80 -29.26
N LEU A 601 -9.87 -13.83 -28.10
CA LEU A 601 -8.99 -12.75 -27.70
C LEU A 601 -7.66 -12.77 -28.47
N SER A 602 -7.12 -13.94 -28.82
CA SER A 602 -5.87 -14.03 -29.58
C SER A 602 -6.07 -13.78 -31.07
N ILE A 603 -7.22 -14.16 -31.64
CA ILE A 603 -7.64 -13.70 -32.98
C ILE A 603 -7.82 -12.17 -32.93
N LEU A 604 -8.45 -11.63 -31.89
CA LEU A 604 -8.60 -10.18 -31.74
C LEU A 604 -7.25 -9.49 -31.56
N GLU A 605 -6.30 -10.08 -30.85
CA GLU A 605 -4.96 -9.55 -30.66
C GLU A 605 -4.14 -9.59 -31.97
N GLN A 606 -4.35 -10.61 -32.81
CA GLN A 606 -3.72 -10.70 -34.13
C GLN A 606 -4.33 -9.72 -35.14
N GLN A 607 -5.66 -9.56 -35.16
CA GLN A 607 -6.38 -8.76 -36.15
C GLN A 607 -6.52 -7.28 -35.74
N HIS A 608 -6.72 -7.02 -34.44
CA HIS A 608 -7.01 -5.70 -33.85
C HIS A 608 -6.26 -5.50 -32.51
N PRO A 609 -4.91 -5.44 -32.51
CA PRO A 609 -4.09 -5.42 -31.31
C PRO A 609 -4.34 -4.23 -30.37
N ASP A 610 -4.77 -3.09 -30.90
CA ASP A 610 -5.04 -1.89 -30.09
C ASP A 610 -6.32 -2.03 -29.26
N ILE A 611 -7.38 -2.60 -29.84
CA ILE A 611 -8.66 -2.86 -29.15
C ILE A 611 -8.48 -3.99 -28.14
N ALA A 612 -7.73 -5.04 -28.49
CA ALA A 612 -7.40 -6.13 -27.56
C ALA A 612 -6.65 -5.62 -26.32
N ARG A 613 -5.60 -4.81 -26.50
CA ARG A 613 -4.84 -4.20 -25.39
C ARG A 613 -5.69 -3.25 -24.55
N ARG A 614 -6.60 -2.49 -25.17
CA ARG A 614 -7.55 -1.62 -24.44
C ARG A 614 -8.53 -2.44 -23.60
N TYR A 615 -9.09 -3.51 -24.16
CA TYR A 615 -9.99 -4.41 -23.44
C TYR A 615 -9.31 -5.06 -22.23
N GLN A 616 -8.09 -5.60 -22.40
CA GLN A 616 -7.32 -6.19 -21.31
C GLN A 616 -7.03 -5.16 -20.21
N ARG A 617 -6.57 -3.96 -20.57
CA ARG A 617 -6.29 -2.88 -19.61
C ARG A 617 -7.52 -2.49 -18.79
N LEU A 618 -8.65 -2.28 -19.45
CA LEU A 618 -9.91 -1.90 -18.78
C LEU A 618 -10.42 -3.03 -17.87
N ARG A 619 -10.30 -4.29 -18.33
CA ARG A 619 -10.66 -5.45 -17.52
C ARG A 619 -9.76 -5.56 -16.28
N ASP A 620 -8.45 -5.33 -16.42
CA ASP A 620 -7.54 -5.31 -15.28
C ASP A 620 -7.90 -4.17 -14.31
N GLU A 621 -8.08 -2.95 -14.81
CA GLU A 621 -8.41 -1.76 -14.02
C GLU A 621 -9.69 -1.93 -13.18
N VAL A 622 -10.74 -2.50 -13.76
CA VAL A 622 -12.00 -2.79 -13.07
C VAL A 622 -11.82 -3.85 -11.98
N ASN A 623 -10.87 -4.79 -12.15
CA ASN A 623 -10.61 -5.87 -11.21
C ASN A 623 -9.46 -5.60 -10.22
N THR A 624 -8.75 -4.48 -10.36
CA THR A 624 -7.69 -4.07 -9.41
C THR A 624 -8.26 -3.91 -8.01
N PRO A 625 -7.78 -4.65 -6.98
CA PRO A 625 -8.21 -4.43 -5.61
C PRO A 625 -7.87 -3.01 -5.16
N LEU A 626 -8.81 -2.34 -4.49
CA LEU A 626 -8.51 -1.09 -3.77
C LEU A 626 -7.83 -1.47 -2.45
N ARG A 627 -6.59 -2.00 -2.49
CA ARG A 627 -5.83 -2.32 -1.27
C ARG A 627 -5.11 -1.06 -0.76
N GLN A 628 -5.25 -0.83 0.55
CA GLN A 628 -4.32 -0.12 1.43
C GLN A 628 -3.71 1.17 0.87
N VAL A 629 -4.52 2.05 0.29
CA VAL A 629 -4.11 3.45 0.18
C VAL A 629 -4.78 4.20 1.31
N GLU A 630 -3.96 4.75 2.20
CA GLU A 630 -4.40 5.63 3.26
C GLU A 630 -5.18 6.83 2.71
N GLN A 631 -6.34 7.03 3.33
CA GLN A 631 -7.19 8.22 3.39
C GLN A 631 -7.92 8.76 2.13
N GLY A 632 -9.26 8.83 2.30
CA GLY A 632 -10.15 9.88 1.80
C GLY A 632 -10.24 10.07 0.28
N THR A 633 -9.50 11.04 -0.24
CA THR A 633 -9.68 11.60 -1.60
C THR A 633 -9.26 10.63 -2.70
N ILE A 634 -8.16 9.89 -2.52
CA ILE A 634 -7.73 8.87 -3.48
C ILE A 634 -8.80 7.78 -3.61
N GLN A 635 -9.36 7.35 -2.48
CA GLN A 635 -10.39 6.33 -2.49
C GLN A 635 -11.63 6.79 -3.24
N ALA A 636 -12.04 8.05 -3.08
CA ALA A 636 -13.17 8.64 -3.82
C ALA A 636 -12.89 8.74 -5.34
N GLN A 637 -11.70 9.16 -5.75
CA GLN A 637 -11.32 9.21 -7.16
C GLN A 637 -11.21 7.82 -7.79
N LEU A 638 -10.65 6.84 -7.09
CA LEU A 638 -10.59 5.47 -7.57
C LEU A 638 -11.99 4.83 -7.70
N ARG A 639 -12.93 5.20 -6.83
CA ARG A 639 -14.33 4.81 -6.97
C ARG A 639 -14.92 5.37 -8.27
N ILE A 640 -14.73 6.67 -8.55
CA ILE A 640 -15.19 7.30 -9.80
C ILE A 640 -14.54 6.64 -11.01
N ARG A 641 -13.22 6.46 -10.99
CA ARG A 641 -12.48 5.86 -12.10
C ARG A 641 -12.92 4.43 -12.38
N ARG A 642 -13.25 3.62 -11.37
CA ARG A 642 -13.81 2.29 -11.58
C ARG A 642 -15.16 2.33 -12.31
N LEU A 643 -16.04 3.26 -11.95
CA LEU A 643 -17.34 3.42 -12.63
C LEU A 643 -17.15 3.82 -14.09
N GLU A 644 -16.21 4.73 -14.36
CA GLU A 644 -15.83 5.12 -15.73
C GLU A 644 -15.22 3.94 -16.50
N ALA A 645 -14.27 3.22 -15.90
CA ALA A 645 -13.61 2.06 -16.51
C ALA A 645 -14.60 0.92 -16.82
N LEU A 646 -15.62 0.71 -15.98
CA LEU A 646 -16.73 -0.22 -16.25
C LEU A 646 -17.52 0.21 -17.49
N ALA A 647 -17.91 1.49 -17.58
CA ALA A 647 -18.65 2.01 -18.73
C ALA A 647 -17.80 1.97 -20.03
N GLU A 648 -16.51 2.28 -19.92
CA GLU A 648 -15.52 2.17 -21.00
C GLU A 648 -15.32 0.72 -21.44
N LEU A 649 -15.31 -0.23 -20.50
CA LEU A 649 -15.20 -1.67 -20.79
C LEU A 649 -16.44 -2.16 -21.54
N ASP A 650 -17.64 -1.78 -21.11
CA ASP A 650 -18.88 -2.11 -21.81
C ASP A 650 -18.94 -1.51 -23.22
N ALA A 651 -18.47 -0.27 -23.38
CA ALA A 651 -18.32 0.35 -24.69
C ALA A 651 -17.29 -0.41 -25.55
N CYS A 652 -16.16 -0.81 -24.97
CA CYS A 652 -15.12 -1.58 -25.66
C CYS A 652 -15.63 -2.95 -26.13
N ILE A 653 -16.40 -3.66 -25.31
CA ILE A 653 -17.01 -4.95 -25.69
C ILE A 653 -17.98 -4.76 -26.87
N ARG A 654 -18.78 -3.68 -26.87
CA ARG A 654 -19.66 -3.35 -28.00
C ARG A 654 -18.88 -3.03 -29.28
N GLU A 655 -17.76 -2.32 -29.16
CA GLU A 655 -16.88 -2.01 -30.28
C GLU A 655 -16.25 -3.27 -30.88
N ILE A 656 -15.76 -4.20 -30.04
CA ILE A 656 -15.25 -5.50 -30.49
C ILE A 656 -16.34 -6.25 -31.29
N ARG A 657 -17.57 -6.26 -30.78
CA ARG A 657 -18.71 -6.88 -31.48
C ARG A 657 -19.16 -6.14 -32.74
N GLY A 658 -18.70 -4.91 -32.96
CA GLY A 658 -18.90 -4.18 -34.21
C GLY A 658 -17.85 -4.49 -35.28
N THR A 659 -16.84 -5.28 -34.94
CA THR A 659 -15.72 -5.60 -35.82
C THR A 659 -15.97 -6.90 -36.57
N ALA A 660 -15.63 -6.92 -37.87
CA ALA A 660 -15.88 -8.08 -38.73
C ALA A 660 -15.14 -9.32 -38.23
N GLY A 661 -15.87 -10.42 -38.02
CA GLY A 661 -15.33 -11.68 -37.48
C GLY A 661 -15.30 -11.76 -35.95
N HIS A 662 -15.71 -10.70 -35.25
CA HIS A 662 -15.77 -10.62 -33.79
C HIS A 662 -17.17 -10.28 -33.25
N GLU A 663 -18.21 -10.35 -34.09
CA GLU A 663 -19.60 -10.01 -33.77
C GLU A 663 -20.13 -10.78 -32.55
N ARG A 664 -19.51 -11.94 -32.30
CA ARG A 664 -19.91 -12.91 -31.28
C ARG A 664 -18.95 -12.98 -30.11
N PHE A 665 -18.05 -12.02 -29.96
CA PHE A 665 -17.11 -11.99 -28.85
C PHE A 665 -17.86 -12.17 -27.51
N MET A 666 -17.57 -13.30 -26.84
CA MET A 666 -18.18 -13.73 -25.57
C MET A 666 -19.71 -13.93 -25.62
N LEU A 667 -20.27 -14.32 -26.78
CA LEU A 667 -21.67 -14.69 -26.96
C LEU A 667 -21.80 -16.16 -27.37
N GLY A 668 -22.84 -16.83 -26.87
CA GLY A 668 -23.18 -18.21 -27.26
C GLY A 668 -23.85 -18.33 -28.63
N GLN A 669 -24.29 -19.54 -28.97
CA GLN A 669 -25.04 -19.83 -30.20
C GLN A 669 -26.35 -19.02 -30.29
N GLU A 670 -26.80 -18.66 -31.50
CA GLU A 670 -28.12 -18.06 -31.68
C GLU A 670 -29.20 -19.13 -31.77
N MET A 671 -30.46 -18.76 -31.51
CA MET A 671 -31.59 -19.70 -31.58
C MET A 671 -31.68 -20.39 -32.95
N ALA A 672 -31.51 -19.64 -34.04
CA ALA A 672 -31.59 -20.16 -35.39
C ALA A 672 -30.52 -21.23 -35.66
N GLU A 673 -29.30 -21.03 -35.16
CA GLU A 673 -28.18 -21.96 -35.32
C GLU A 673 -28.36 -23.21 -34.45
N MET A 674 -28.90 -23.07 -33.23
CA MET A 674 -29.24 -24.22 -32.40
C MET A 674 -30.32 -25.08 -33.07
N GLN A 675 -31.30 -24.45 -33.73
CA GLN A 675 -32.33 -25.14 -34.50
C GLN A 675 -31.78 -25.78 -35.78
N GLU A 676 -30.81 -25.14 -36.43
CA GLU A 676 -30.08 -25.70 -37.57
C GLU A 676 -29.26 -26.93 -37.15
N CYS A 677 -28.62 -26.89 -35.98
CA CYS A 677 -27.94 -28.05 -35.39
C CYS A 677 -28.91 -29.22 -35.12
N ALA A 678 -30.20 -28.91 -34.88
CA ALA A 678 -31.26 -29.91 -34.71
C ALA A 678 -31.86 -30.40 -36.05
N ALA A 679 -31.32 -30.02 -37.21
CA ALA A 679 -31.82 -30.44 -38.52
C ALA A 679 -31.81 -31.97 -38.72
N GLY A 680 -30.87 -32.67 -38.08
CA GLY A 680 -30.75 -34.13 -38.12
C GLY A 680 -31.60 -34.88 -37.07
N GLY A 681 -32.27 -34.17 -36.16
CA GLY A 681 -33.04 -34.75 -35.05
C GLY A 681 -33.14 -33.79 -33.86
N SER A 682 -34.15 -33.97 -33.02
CA SER A 682 -34.36 -33.09 -31.85
C SER A 682 -33.22 -33.20 -30.85
N ILE A 683 -32.72 -32.06 -30.39
CA ILE A 683 -31.74 -31.97 -29.29
C ILE A 683 -32.51 -31.84 -27.98
N VAL A 684 -32.13 -32.63 -26.97
CA VAL A 684 -32.72 -32.58 -25.63
C VAL A 684 -31.69 -31.99 -24.67
N VAL A 685 -32.02 -30.85 -24.09
CA VAL A 685 -31.21 -30.18 -23.07
C VAL A 685 -31.86 -30.42 -21.72
N VAL A 686 -31.16 -31.10 -20.81
CA VAL A 686 -31.68 -31.44 -19.48
C VAL A 686 -31.12 -30.46 -18.46
N ASN A 687 -32.00 -29.76 -17.74
CA ASN A 687 -31.64 -28.83 -16.67
C ASN A 687 -32.08 -29.41 -15.33
N ILE A 688 -31.12 -29.67 -14.44
CA ILE A 688 -31.36 -30.23 -13.11
C ILE A 688 -30.83 -29.26 -12.08
N THR A 689 -31.70 -28.71 -11.25
CA THR A 689 -31.33 -27.86 -10.11
C THR A 689 -32.07 -28.29 -8.86
N ILE A 690 -31.70 -27.69 -7.73
CA ILE A 690 -32.45 -27.85 -6.46
C ILE A 690 -33.88 -27.28 -6.55
N LEU A 691 -34.15 -26.43 -7.55
CA LEU A 691 -35.44 -25.77 -7.74
C LEU A 691 -36.42 -26.64 -8.50
N ARG A 692 -35.94 -27.29 -9.58
CA ARG A 692 -36.73 -28.13 -10.49
C ARG A 692 -35.83 -28.94 -11.43
N SER A 693 -36.42 -29.92 -12.09
CA SER A 693 -35.78 -30.71 -13.14
C SER A 693 -36.67 -30.66 -14.38
N ASP A 694 -36.11 -30.21 -15.51
CA ASP A 694 -36.84 -30.04 -16.77
C ASP A 694 -35.99 -30.45 -17.97
N ALA A 695 -36.66 -30.68 -19.11
CA ALA A 695 -35.99 -30.84 -20.38
C ALA A 695 -36.47 -29.79 -21.40
N ILE A 696 -35.55 -29.19 -22.14
CA ILE A 696 -35.84 -28.35 -23.31
C ILE A 696 -35.61 -29.19 -24.56
N ILE A 697 -36.64 -29.35 -25.38
CA ILE A 697 -36.55 -29.96 -26.70
C ILE A 697 -36.36 -28.85 -27.73
N VAL A 698 -35.22 -28.90 -28.42
CA VAL A 698 -34.90 -28.07 -29.56
C VAL A 698 -35.15 -28.88 -30.82
N SER A 699 -36.04 -28.38 -31.68
CA SER A 699 -36.32 -28.94 -33.00
C SER A 699 -36.16 -27.84 -34.06
N PRO A 700 -36.05 -28.22 -35.36
CA PRO A 700 -35.94 -27.24 -36.44
C PRO A 700 -37.07 -26.21 -36.48
N THR A 701 -38.24 -26.53 -35.92
CA THR A 701 -39.45 -25.69 -36.01
C THR A 701 -39.90 -25.11 -34.66
N ALA A 702 -39.44 -25.64 -33.53
CA ALA A 702 -39.88 -25.18 -32.21
C ALA A 702 -38.88 -25.50 -31.09
N ILE A 703 -38.89 -24.67 -30.05
CA ILE A 703 -38.25 -24.91 -28.76
C ILE A 703 -39.35 -25.07 -27.72
N LYS A 704 -39.41 -26.21 -27.04
CA LYS A 704 -40.46 -26.54 -26.06
C LYS A 704 -39.84 -27.07 -24.78
N SER A 705 -40.44 -26.76 -23.64
CA SER A 705 -40.11 -27.42 -22.38
C SER A 705 -40.99 -28.63 -22.12
N LEU A 706 -40.41 -29.64 -21.47
CA LEU A 706 -41.07 -30.76 -20.83
C LEU A 706 -40.78 -30.65 -19.34
N VAL A 707 -41.85 -30.72 -18.54
CA VAL A 707 -41.80 -30.79 -17.08
C VAL A 707 -41.78 -32.25 -16.65
#